data_AF-A0AA41X3P7-F1
#
_entry.id   AF-A0AA41X3P7-F1
#
_cell.length_a   1.000
_cell.length_b   1.000
_cell.length_c   1.000
_cell.angle_alpha   90.00
_cell.angle_beta   90.00
_cell.angle_gamma   90.00
#
_symmetry.space_group_name_H-M   'P 1'
#
loop_
_entity.id
_entity.type
_entity.pdbx_description
1 polymer ?
#
loop_
_entity_poly.entity_id
_entity_poly.type
_entity_poly.pdbx_seq_one_letter_code
_entity_poly.pdbx_strand_id
1 'polypeptide(L)'
;MQLFSRFILLASSLYCATNVVHANNEDMPQVFAQVSSAQIQYAPQSNVIALPHSTHADYRLDINALRAAAKQQNRVAKSAHNTDSQHTSFSKSIALDGFTYTLLHTQGQTSSIGELIGHGQHWFYISTNNGTWSTDLTLIDTGERQHINDTIGTPEINPRTLAKNASSRQARLLNGYYVSDVLLLYTPNIVAEFPGELTQTLLEHLIFKANQTFVNSSINVQLRLVATEFIDYTQPSSLIALDELLAALREENVVTPSLQGIADVRNAVGADLVAMIRTHDLNEREVCGVAIFPNSSDDFVANISNVGISGGSNCAFTFTHEVGHNFAAEHQKFGDQITSPSTPAGALIIPGQFNTIMSSIGTGDVNRNYKLEVFSNPSTTCGGQACGDPRIADNAAAIEAVAAQNANHREPVVPLTNLVVPLRTMPDQDGDGVDQTLDAFPFMATETTDTDADGVGDNSDAFPNDATETRDFDGDGVGDNADLDADNDGVADALDDLPFDANSAVDSDFDGVGDNLDAFPFDFQETQNFDNDGFGVLSDTDNDDDGVDDYTVPNVLSASSMVVVSADSQQLLEYDATTGNFLGAIADFAPLALTFRTDIVRNGNNLYFIEYSDVVRFNLVTREKQIVIDRSQLLTNFPVHIIYDDNRDRLIVNNGLGRSFIESFALDDSGNSLINQLGSVDVYRDMVLLDDNRLLVAVRSNNRLVTRTFNESNVMGSGNLFANQGLDKPEHMVRLNDGRILVSNAGAGNIVAFDASGGFLGEFVAAGDNGLATPTCMERGPDNRLYVCSGATDEIFVYDTLTSGLFTKIVAAGAGGLDRPVGIVFIGKVLDDEPFNPQNDSDFDGVSNILDPLPLDGSETSDVDGDGIGDNADTDNDNDGMPDSFELTYGFDPLDPSDANGDADGDGITNVNEYNQRSNPIRSEADFESERASSGGSLHWWLWLGLGYLVYRRRCQTYAKRGFRA
;
A
#
# COMPACT_ATOMS: atom_id res chain seq x y z
N MET A 1 -48.02 46.69 37.78
CA MET A 1 -47.29 46.67 39.07
C MET A 1 -45.93 46.04 38.77
N GLN A 2 -44.81 46.77 38.80
CA GLN A 2 -44.12 47.42 39.94
C GLN A 2 -43.13 46.51 40.70
N LEU A 3 -41.86 46.66 40.32
CA LEU A 3 -40.71 47.03 41.19
C LEU A 3 -39.93 46.00 42.04
N PHE A 4 -38.65 46.40 42.24
CA PHE A 4 -37.65 46.03 43.26
C PHE A 4 -36.89 44.69 43.11
N SER A 5 -35.56 44.62 43.35
CA SER A 5 -34.57 45.69 43.69
C SER A 5 -33.11 45.39 43.24
N ARG A 6 -32.19 46.33 43.48
CA ARG A 6 -30.71 46.29 43.27
C ARG A 6 -29.94 46.54 44.59
N PHE A 7 -28.65 46.15 44.67
CA PHE A 7 -27.64 46.70 45.59
C PHE A 7 -26.19 46.42 45.10
N ILE A 8 -25.52 47.24 44.28
CA ILE A 8 -24.75 48.49 44.57
C ILE A 8 -23.41 48.32 45.37
N LEU A 9 -22.30 48.34 44.60
CA LEU A 9 -21.00 49.09 44.72
C LEU A 9 -19.87 48.83 45.78
N LEU A 10 -18.64 48.94 45.22
CA LEU A 10 -17.39 49.61 45.70
C LEU A 10 -16.52 49.02 46.84
N ALA A 11 -15.22 48.81 46.53
CA ALA A 11 -14.11 49.72 46.93
C ALA A 11 -12.74 49.32 46.31
N SER A 12 -11.80 50.27 46.17
CA SER A 12 -10.39 50.01 45.79
C SER A 12 -9.45 51.16 46.21
N SER A 13 -8.23 50.86 46.70
CA SER A 13 -7.15 51.84 46.93
C SER A 13 -5.79 51.21 47.29
N LEU A 14 -4.69 51.91 46.98
CA LEU A 14 -3.27 51.51 47.07
C LEU A 14 -2.66 51.52 48.49
N TYR A 15 -1.49 50.89 48.63
CA TYR A 15 -0.37 51.36 49.49
C TYR A 15 0.97 51.22 48.75
N CYS A 16 2.07 51.88 49.20
CA CYS A 16 3.21 52.20 48.33
C CYS A 16 4.62 52.18 48.98
N ALA A 17 5.61 51.72 48.19
CA ALA A 17 7.07 52.01 48.15
C ALA A 17 8.00 51.80 49.37
N THR A 18 9.19 51.20 49.11
CA THR A 18 10.51 51.89 49.12
C THR A 18 11.68 51.04 48.55
N ASN A 19 12.31 51.51 47.46
CA ASN A 19 13.76 51.71 47.16
C ASN A 19 14.87 50.80 47.77
N VAL A 20 16.05 50.56 47.13
CA VAL A 20 16.65 50.83 45.79
C VAL A 20 17.98 50.03 45.66
N VAL A 21 18.38 49.60 44.45
CA VAL A 21 19.76 49.62 43.85
C VAL A 21 19.72 48.95 42.47
N HIS A 22 20.56 49.39 41.51
CA HIS A 22 20.67 48.79 40.17
C HIS A 22 21.69 47.64 40.11
N ALA A 23 21.43 46.68 39.23
CA ALA A 23 22.44 46.09 38.36
C ALA A 23 21.78 45.84 37.00
N ASN A 24 22.40 46.30 35.90
CA ASN A 24 21.87 46.09 34.56
C ASN A 24 22.22 44.67 34.08
N ASN A 25 21.33 44.08 33.28
CA ASN A 25 21.62 43.04 32.29
C ASN A 25 20.44 42.99 31.32
N GLU A 26 20.36 44.01 30.45
CA GLU A 26 19.98 43.79 29.05
C GLU A 26 21.23 43.10 28.44
N ASP A 27 21.16 42.01 27.68
CA ASP A 27 20.06 41.51 26.82
C ASP A 27 19.49 40.12 27.24
N MET A 28 18.76 39.46 26.32
CA MET A 28 18.14 38.12 26.39
C MET A 28 16.85 37.96 27.23
N PRO A 29 15.66 38.26 26.64
CA PRO A 29 14.41 37.60 27.05
C PRO A 29 13.50 37.10 25.90
N GLN A 30 13.84 37.29 24.62
CA GLN A 30 12.88 37.04 23.52
C GLN A 30 12.70 35.56 23.13
N VAL A 31 13.77 34.76 23.15
CA VAL A 31 13.79 33.35 22.66
C VAL A 31 12.67 32.48 23.26
N PHE A 32 12.37 32.65 24.56
CA PHE A 32 11.41 31.78 25.27
C PHE A 32 9.96 32.30 25.23
N ALA A 33 9.70 33.46 24.63
CA ALA A 33 8.38 34.08 24.62
C ALA A 33 7.46 33.52 23.51
N GLN A 34 8.01 33.15 22.35
CA GLN A 34 7.23 32.68 21.19
C GLN A 34 6.53 31.34 21.49
N VAL A 35 7.28 30.26 21.71
CA VAL A 35 6.73 28.91 21.96
C VAL A 35 5.79 28.87 23.19
N SER A 36 6.01 29.73 24.19
CA SER A 36 5.16 29.78 25.39
C SER A 36 3.87 30.61 25.24
N SER A 37 3.72 31.38 24.16
CA SER A 37 2.53 32.23 23.90
C SER A 37 1.84 31.99 22.55
N ALA A 38 2.46 31.23 21.65
CA ALA A 38 1.86 30.84 20.37
C ALA A 38 0.56 30.03 20.57
N GLN A 39 -0.38 30.21 19.64
CA GLN A 39 -1.38 29.20 19.36
C GLN A 39 -0.68 28.10 18.56
N ILE A 40 -0.57 26.89 19.12
CA ILE A 40 -0.17 25.72 18.34
C ILE A 40 -1.27 25.49 17.29
N GLN A 41 -0.87 25.26 16.05
CA GLN A 41 -1.75 24.97 14.93
C GLN A 41 -1.28 23.67 14.29
N TYR A 42 -2.21 22.78 13.97
CA TYR A 42 -1.90 21.66 13.08
C TYR A 42 -1.67 22.22 11.67
N ALA A 43 -0.68 21.69 10.96
CA ALA A 43 -0.44 22.11 9.58
C ALA A 43 -1.65 21.70 8.73
N PRO A 44 -2.16 22.57 7.84
CA PRO A 44 -3.20 22.17 6.90
C PRO A 44 -2.58 21.19 5.89
N GLN A 45 -2.74 19.90 6.15
CA GLN A 45 -2.18 18.82 5.34
C GLN A 45 -2.78 18.83 3.93
N SER A 46 -2.07 19.44 2.98
CA SER A 46 -2.27 19.17 1.57
C SER A 46 -1.73 17.77 1.27
N ASN A 47 -2.63 16.81 1.04
CA ASN A 47 -2.37 15.45 0.58
C ASN A 47 -1.72 14.51 1.62
N VAL A 48 -2.26 14.44 2.84
CA VAL A 48 -1.99 13.34 3.79
C VAL A 48 -3.33 12.76 4.27
N ILE A 49 -3.41 11.42 4.33
CA ILE A 49 -4.58 10.69 4.84
C ILE A 49 -4.66 10.89 6.36
N ALA A 50 -5.78 11.43 6.84
CA ALA A 50 -6.04 11.60 8.26
C ALA A 50 -6.58 10.30 8.86
N LEU A 51 -5.67 9.41 9.31
CA LEU A 51 -6.06 8.15 9.97
C LEU A 51 -6.85 8.40 11.27
N PRO A 52 -7.89 7.59 11.56
CA PRO A 52 -8.96 7.96 12.49
C PRO A 52 -8.66 7.65 13.97
N HIS A 53 -7.61 8.25 14.55
CA HIS A 53 -7.42 8.16 16.00
C HIS A 53 -8.55 8.89 16.77
N SER A 54 -9.20 8.15 17.66
CA SER A 54 -10.49 8.56 18.19
C SER A 54 -10.39 9.60 19.31
N THR A 55 -11.00 10.76 19.05
CA THR A 55 -11.26 11.89 19.97
C THR A 55 -10.13 12.91 20.22
N HIS A 56 -10.54 14.17 20.47
CA HIS A 56 -9.69 15.32 20.82
C HIS A 56 -8.98 15.23 22.20
N ALA A 57 -8.90 14.04 22.81
CA ALA A 57 -8.36 13.88 24.16
C ALA A 57 -6.83 13.80 24.18
N ASP A 58 -6.25 12.92 23.37
CA ASP A 58 -4.86 12.47 23.54
C ASP A 58 -3.83 13.50 23.06
N TYR A 59 -4.18 14.24 21.99
CA TYR A 59 -3.48 15.45 21.55
C TYR A 59 -3.33 16.57 22.61
N ARG A 60 -3.85 16.41 23.83
CA ARG A 60 -3.67 17.36 24.94
C ARG A 60 -2.46 17.08 25.84
N LEU A 61 -1.81 15.91 25.73
CA LEU A 61 -0.58 15.60 26.46
C LEU A 61 0.59 16.48 25.98
N ASP A 62 0.88 16.43 24.67
CA ASP A 62 2.01 17.09 23.99
C ASP A 62 2.20 18.58 24.37
N ILE A 63 1.11 19.35 24.46
CA ILE A 63 1.17 20.77 24.80
C ILE A 63 1.81 21.02 26.18
N ASN A 64 1.76 20.07 27.12
CA ASN A 64 2.43 20.18 28.42
C ASN A 64 3.89 19.74 28.35
N ALA A 65 4.22 18.73 27.55
CA ALA A 65 5.57 18.25 27.28
C ALA A 65 6.48 19.39 26.77
N LEU A 66 6.10 20.01 25.65
CA LEU A 66 6.82 21.14 25.04
C LEU A 66 6.96 22.34 26.03
N ARG A 67 5.92 22.61 26.83
CA ARG A 67 5.95 23.66 27.86
C ARG A 67 6.80 23.31 29.09
N ALA A 68 7.02 22.03 29.38
CA ALA A 68 7.90 21.58 30.46
C ALA A 68 9.38 21.62 30.02
N ALA A 69 9.66 21.22 28.77
CA ALA A 69 10.96 21.38 28.12
C ALA A 69 11.44 22.85 28.19
N ALA A 70 10.60 23.78 27.72
CA ALA A 70 10.88 25.22 27.76
C ALA A 70 11.11 25.77 29.19
N LYS A 71 10.45 25.21 30.22
CA LYS A 71 10.67 25.62 31.62
C LYS A 71 12.03 25.16 32.16
N GLN A 72 12.52 23.98 31.76
CA GLN A 72 13.84 23.49 32.20
C GLN A 72 15.02 24.25 31.55
N GLN A 73 14.86 24.74 30.31
CA GLN A 73 15.93 25.40 29.54
C GLN A 73 16.51 26.65 30.24
N ASN A 74 15.72 27.31 31.11
CA ASN A 74 16.08 28.54 31.83
C ASN A 74 17.28 28.41 32.82
N ARG A 75 17.90 27.22 32.89
CA ARG A 75 19.18 26.98 33.61
C ARG A 75 20.38 26.70 32.69
N VAL A 76 20.16 26.35 31.42
CA VAL A 76 21.17 25.73 30.54
C VAL A 76 21.76 26.70 29.50
N ALA A 77 21.05 27.79 29.17
CA ALA A 77 21.43 28.81 28.18
C ALA A 77 22.73 29.63 28.50
N LYS A 78 23.58 29.14 29.41
CA LYS A 78 24.94 29.66 29.67
C LYS A 78 26.06 28.85 29.01
N SER A 79 25.75 27.71 28.38
CA SER A 79 26.77 26.72 27.98
C SER A 79 27.01 26.59 26.46
N ALA A 80 26.19 27.22 25.61
CA ALA A 80 26.16 26.96 24.16
C ALA A 80 26.09 28.24 23.31
N HIS A 81 26.89 29.26 23.65
CA HIS A 81 27.04 30.45 22.78
C HIS A 81 28.19 30.26 21.79
N ASN A 82 27.84 30.08 20.51
CA ASN A 82 28.66 30.59 19.42
C ASN A 82 28.46 32.11 19.36
N THR A 83 29.52 32.91 19.21
CA THR A 83 29.43 34.38 19.37
C THR A 83 29.16 35.14 18.08
N ASP A 84 29.29 34.47 16.92
CA ASP A 84 29.25 35.12 15.61
C ASP A 84 28.18 34.54 14.65
N SER A 85 27.43 33.51 15.06
CA SER A 85 26.23 33.04 14.35
C SER A 85 24.96 33.57 15.03
N GLN A 86 23.98 34.04 14.24
CA GLN A 86 22.66 34.43 14.77
C GLN A 86 21.71 33.24 15.00
N HIS A 87 22.21 32.03 14.78
CA HIS A 87 21.55 30.76 15.01
C HIS A 87 22.33 29.92 16.03
N THR A 88 21.63 29.05 16.76
CA THR A 88 22.20 28.14 17.76
C THR A 88 21.52 26.77 17.75
N SER A 89 22.30 25.70 17.69
CA SER A 89 21.81 24.31 17.79
C SER A 89 22.31 23.61 19.05
N PHE A 90 21.51 22.69 19.59
CA PHE A 90 21.88 21.84 20.73
C PHE A 90 21.09 20.52 20.78
N SER A 91 21.65 19.53 21.47
CA SER A 91 20.99 18.29 21.87
C SER A 91 20.86 18.22 23.39
N LYS A 92 19.76 17.64 23.90
CA LYS A 92 19.55 17.47 25.35
C LYS A 92 18.49 16.42 25.69
N SER A 93 18.80 15.47 26.57
CA SER A 93 17.81 14.62 27.22
C SER A 93 16.88 15.43 28.15
N ILE A 94 15.57 15.17 28.09
CA ILE A 94 14.53 15.80 28.91
C ILE A 94 13.56 14.76 29.46
N ALA A 95 13.27 14.84 30.76
CA ALA A 95 12.27 13.99 31.40
C ALA A 95 10.89 14.67 31.35
N LEU A 96 9.88 13.97 30.82
CA LEU A 96 8.53 14.45 30.53
C LEU A 96 7.50 13.38 30.89
N ASP A 97 6.54 13.73 31.75
CA ASP A 97 5.40 12.92 32.25
C ASP A 97 5.67 11.50 32.79
N GLY A 98 6.93 11.07 32.79
CA GLY A 98 7.44 9.79 33.34
C GLY A 98 8.72 9.37 32.64
N PHE A 99 8.78 9.63 31.34
CA PHE A 99 9.74 9.08 30.38
C PHE A 99 10.88 10.06 30.05
N THR A 100 11.91 9.57 29.35
CA THR A 100 13.06 10.37 28.91
C THR A 100 13.10 10.48 27.39
N TYR A 101 13.12 11.70 26.87
CA TYR A 101 13.24 11.99 25.45
C TYR A 101 14.55 12.72 25.13
N THR A 102 15.20 12.45 24.00
CA THR A 102 16.23 13.33 23.44
C THR A 102 15.59 14.41 22.58
N LEU A 103 15.85 15.68 22.93
CA LEU A 103 15.52 16.84 22.13
C LEU A 103 16.73 17.26 21.27
N LEU A 104 16.58 17.24 19.95
CA LEU A 104 17.46 17.92 18.99
C LEU A 104 16.82 19.25 18.60
N HIS A 105 17.57 20.35 18.53
CA HIS A 105 16.99 21.67 18.29
C HIS A 105 17.94 22.63 17.57
N THR A 106 17.39 23.45 16.67
CA THR A 106 18.06 24.56 15.96
C THR A 106 17.18 25.80 16.02
N GLN A 107 17.70 26.87 16.62
CA GLN A 107 17.03 28.17 16.79
C GLN A 107 17.66 29.22 15.85
N GLY A 108 16.84 29.93 15.09
CA GLY A 108 17.20 31.17 14.38
C GLY A 108 16.63 32.43 15.01
N GLN A 109 16.63 33.55 14.28
CA GLN A 109 16.17 34.85 14.78
C GLN A 109 14.64 34.91 14.95
N THR A 110 13.91 34.25 14.05
CA THR A 110 12.43 34.30 13.95
C THR A 110 11.75 32.95 13.72
N SER A 111 12.54 31.89 13.54
CA SER A 111 12.12 30.50 13.36
C SER A 111 12.95 29.53 14.21
N SER A 112 12.42 28.34 14.48
CA SER A 112 13.15 27.21 15.09
C SER A 112 12.64 25.89 14.54
N ILE A 113 13.52 24.89 14.47
CA ILE A 113 13.18 23.50 14.14
C ILE A 113 13.72 22.59 15.24
N GLY A 114 13.04 21.48 15.50
CA GLY A 114 13.59 20.43 16.36
C GLY A 114 12.89 19.10 16.21
N GLU A 115 13.53 18.09 16.81
CA GLU A 115 13.07 16.70 16.85
C GLU A 115 13.09 16.22 18.30
N LEU A 116 12.11 15.41 18.69
CA LEU A 116 11.95 14.86 20.04
C LEU A 116 11.73 13.35 19.96
N ILE A 117 12.68 12.57 20.48
CA ILE A 117 12.80 11.12 20.28
C ILE A 117 12.78 10.41 21.63
N GLY A 118 11.89 9.42 21.83
CA GLY A 118 11.75 8.61 23.04
C GLY A 118 10.30 8.21 23.32
N HIS A 119 10.05 7.25 24.23
CA HIS A 119 8.72 6.70 24.54
C HIS A 119 7.88 6.35 23.29
N GLY A 120 8.43 5.48 22.44
CA GLY A 120 7.82 4.99 21.21
C GLY A 120 7.51 6.09 20.21
N GLN A 121 8.15 7.27 20.33
CA GLN A 121 7.77 8.47 19.59
C GLN A 121 8.94 9.24 19.00
N HIS A 122 8.71 9.82 17.81
CA HIS A 122 9.62 10.72 17.10
C HIS A 122 8.88 11.94 16.56
N TRP A 123 8.74 13.00 17.36
CA TRP A 123 8.07 14.23 16.93
C TRP A 123 9.02 15.17 16.20
N PHE A 124 8.64 15.67 15.02
CA PHE A 124 9.29 16.79 14.34
C PHE A 124 8.44 18.05 14.47
N TYR A 125 9.06 19.20 14.78
CA TYR A 125 8.33 20.46 14.92
C TYR A 125 9.04 21.68 14.34
N ILE A 126 8.21 22.63 13.92
CA ILE A 126 8.56 23.94 13.38
C ILE A 126 7.91 25.00 14.26
N SER A 127 8.65 26.04 14.64
CA SER A 127 8.06 27.26 15.20
C SER A 127 8.48 28.48 14.39
N THR A 128 7.57 29.45 14.26
CA THR A 128 7.84 30.80 13.74
C THR A 128 7.09 31.85 14.56
N ASN A 129 7.23 33.14 14.21
CA ASN A 129 6.37 34.20 14.73
C ASN A 129 4.85 33.96 14.56
N ASN A 130 4.42 33.12 13.60
CA ASN A 130 3.02 32.92 13.27
C ASN A 130 2.36 31.75 14.02
N GLY A 131 3.14 30.84 14.60
CA GLY A 131 2.65 29.63 15.25
C GLY A 131 3.76 28.61 15.51
N THR A 132 3.36 27.49 16.11
CA THR A 132 4.16 26.27 16.20
C THR A 132 3.32 25.13 15.61
N TRP A 133 3.95 24.31 14.77
CA TRP A 133 3.39 23.13 14.13
C TRP A 133 4.26 21.93 14.50
N SER A 134 3.64 20.80 14.82
CA SER A 134 4.30 19.51 15.00
C SER A 134 3.65 18.48 14.07
N THR A 135 4.45 17.52 13.64
CA THR A 135 4.00 16.24 13.11
C THR A 135 4.64 15.15 13.95
N ASP A 136 3.93 14.04 14.12
CA ASP A 136 4.59 12.81 14.48
C ASP A 136 5.33 12.26 13.25
N LEU A 137 6.53 11.72 13.44
CA LEU A 137 7.27 10.92 12.45
C LEU A 137 7.30 9.43 12.84
N THR A 138 6.72 9.07 13.99
CA THR A 138 6.56 7.69 14.43
C THR A 138 5.81 6.90 13.37
N LEU A 139 6.51 5.95 12.74
CA LEU A 139 5.88 4.96 11.88
C LEU A 139 5.16 3.97 12.78
N ILE A 140 3.84 4.14 12.85
CA ILE A 140 2.92 3.39 13.70
C ILE A 140 3.06 1.89 13.43
N ASP A 141 3.00 1.10 14.50
CA ASP A 141 2.70 -0.34 14.52
C ASP A 141 1.40 -0.66 13.75
N THR A 142 1.51 -0.70 12.43
CA THR A 142 0.47 -1.01 11.44
C THR A 142 1.11 -1.50 10.13
N GLY A 143 1.83 -2.62 10.24
CA GLY A 143 2.30 -3.46 9.13
C GLY A 143 3.58 -3.05 8.40
N GLU A 144 4.02 -3.92 7.48
CA GLU A 144 5.34 -3.90 6.82
C GLU A 144 5.45 -2.85 5.70
N ARG A 145 5.28 -1.58 6.06
CA ARG A 145 5.14 -0.49 5.10
C ARG A 145 6.39 -0.28 4.25
N GLN A 146 6.39 -0.78 3.02
CA GLN A 146 7.48 -0.59 2.06
C GLN A 146 7.82 0.88 1.82
N HIS A 147 9.12 1.20 1.77
CA HIS A 147 9.64 2.47 1.28
C HIS A 147 10.69 2.24 0.17
N ILE A 148 10.81 3.19 -0.75
CA ILE A 148 11.42 2.97 -2.06
C ILE A 148 12.94 3.23 -2.06
N ASN A 149 13.67 2.37 -2.77
CA ASN A 149 15.12 2.27 -2.78
C ASN A 149 15.87 3.50 -3.31
N ASP A 150 17.05 3.75 -2.75
CA ASP A 150 18.09 4.60 -3.33
C ASP A 150 19.28 3.73 -3.75
N THR A 151 19.65 3.76 -5.02
CA THR A 151 20.95 3.27 -5.46
C THR A 151 21.36 3.88 -6.80
N ILE A 152 22.62 4.29 -6.90
CA ILE A 152 23.55 3.87 -7.98
C ILE A 152 25.00 4.18 -7.54
N GLY A 153 25.82 3.14 -7.43
CA GLY A 153 27.23 3.29 -7.06
C GLY A 153 27.94 1.95 -6.88
N THR A 154 28.50 1.39 -7.96
CA THR A 154 29.32 0.17 -7.88
C THR A 154 30.68 0.47 -7.24
N PRO A 155 31.10 -0.25 -6.17
CA PRO A 155 32.35 0.05 -5.46
C PRO A 155 33.60 -0.43 -6.24
N GLU A 156 34.07 0.37 -7.21
CA GLU A 156 35.31 0.09 -7.97
C GLU A 156 36.59 0.54 -7.22
N ILE A 157 36.48 0.95 -5.95
CA ILE A 157 37.56 1.61 -5.20
C ILE A 157 38.11 0.71 -4.10
N ASN A 158 39.36 0.27 -4.27
CA ASN A 158 40.17 -0.25 -3.17
C ASN A 158 40.76 0.93 -2.37
N PRO A 159 40.44 1.11 -1.06
CA PRO A 159 40.89 2.29 -0.30
C PRO A 159 42.41 2.42 -0.19
N ARG A 160 43.17 1.33 -0.35
CA ARG A 160 44.66 1.35 -0.36
C ARG A 160 45.25 2.07 -1.59
N THR A 161 44.42 2.42 -2.57
CA THR A 161 44.83 3.12 -3.80
C THR A 161 44.61 4.63 -3.73
N LEU A 162 43.55 5.11 -3.06
CA LEU A 162 43.27 6.54 -2.88
C LEU A 162 44.44 7.29 -2.21
N ALA A 163 45.03 6.68 -1.17
CA ALA A 163 46.11 7.24 -0.36
C ALA A 163 47.43 7.58 -1.12
N LYS A 164 47.51 7.33 -2.44
CA LYS A 164 48.68 7.67 -3.27
C LYS A 164 48.60 9.02 -3.99
N ASN A 165 47.40 9.58 -4.18
CA ASN A 165 47.19 10.82 -4.93
C ASN A 165 46.83 12.03 -4.05
N ALA A 166 46.69 11.85 -2.73
CA ALA A 166 46.52 12.96 -1.80
C ALA A 166 47.62 14.01 -1.99
N SER A 167 47.23 15.26 -2.25
CA SER A 167 48.19 16.38 -2.35
C SER A 167 48.93 16.57 -1.02
N SER A 168 50.10 17.23 -1.03
CA SER A 168 50.97 17.36 0.16
C SER A 168 50.45 18.33 1.25
N ARG A 169 49.13 18.40 1.44
CA ARG A 169 48.45 19.17 2.49
C ARG A 169 48.14 18.27 3.69
N GLN A 170 48.16 18.85 4.88
CA GLN A 170 47.99 18.11 6.13
C GLN A 170 46.53 18.23 6.60
N ALA A 171 45.88 17.09 6.82
CA ALA A 171 44.45 17.02 7.15
C ALA A 171 44.08 17.84 8.40
N ARG A 172 42.91 18.47 8.32
CA ARG A 172 42.46 19.51 9.26
C ARG A 172 41.79 18.90 10.48
N LEU A 173 42.60 18.60 11.50
CA LEU A 173 42.13 18.18 12.82
C LEU A 173 41.83 19.39 13.71
N LEU A 174 40.57 19.58 14.09
CA LEU A 174 40.13 20.54 15.11
C LEU A 174 39.58 19.79 16.31
N ASN A 175 40.18 19.97 17.49
CA ASN A 175 39.80 19.29 18.74
C ASN A 175 39.75 17.74 18.71
N GLY A 176 40.24 17.12 17.63
CA GLY A 176 40.18 15.67 17.37
C GLY A 176 39.42 15.31 16.08
N TYR A 177 38.55 16.18 15.59
CA TYR A 177 37.66 15.93 14.45
C TYR A 177 38.27 16.42 13.13
N TYR A 178 38.08 15.65 12.06
CA TYR A 178 38.27 16.11 10.68
C TYR A 178 37.11 17.01 10.28
N VAL A 179 37.41 18.26 9.92
CA VAL A 179 36.39 19.26 9.53
C VAL A 179 36.28 19.34 8.01
N SER A 180 35.11 18.98 7.46
CA SER A 180 34.79 19.19 6.04
C SER A 180 33.84 20.37 5.85
N ASP A 181 34.20 21.26 4.94
CA ASP A 181 33.41 22.45 4.62
C ASP A 181 32.29 22.14 3.61
N VAL A 182 31.06 22.53 3.93
CA VAL A 182 29.84 22.19 3.18
C VAL A 182 29.20 23.42 2.56
N LEU A 183 28.89 23.33 1.27
CA LEU A 183 27.97 24.22 0.55
C LEU A 183 26.64 23.48 0.36
N LEU A 184 25.54 24.05 0.87
CA LEU A 184 24.20 23.53 0.61
C LEU A 184 23.52 24.35 -0.50
N LEU A 185 23.09 23.66 -1.55
CA LEU A 185 22.25 24.24 -2.60
C LEU A 185 20.78 23.99 -2.22
N TYR A 186 19.89 24.94 -2.44
CA TYR A 186 18.46 24.75 -2.17
C TYR A 186 17.57 25.31 -3.27
N THR A 187 16.44 24.63 -3.49
CA THR A 187 15.59 24.74 -4.68
C THR A 187 14.24 25.41 -4.39
N PRO A 188 13.45 25.81 -5.41
CA PRO A 188 12.23 26.61 -5.21
C PRO A 188 11.17 25.95 -4.33
N ASN A 189 11.07 24.62 -4.34
CA ASN A 189 10.19 23.84 -3.45
C ASN A 189 10.59 23.92 -1.96
N ILE A 190 11.88 23.98 -1.62
CA ILE A 190 12.31 24.24 -0.23
C ILE A 190 11.88 25.64 0.22
N VAL A 191 11.99 26.64 -0.66
CA VAL A 191 11.58 28.01 -0.34
C VAL A 191 10.05 28.16 -0.25
N ALA A 192 9.30 27.33 -0.96
CA ALA A 192 7.84 27.26 -0.87
C ALA A 192 7.36 26.63 0.45
N GLU A 193 7.96 25.50 0.85
CA GLU A 193 7.59 24.73 2.05
C GLU A 193 8.13 25.37 3.34
N PHE A 194 9.36 25.88 3.31
CA PHE A 194 10.07 26.44 4.46
C PHE A 194 10.36 27.96 4.28
N PRO A 195 9.34 28.83 4.11
CA PRO A 195 9.53 30.19 3.62
C PRO A 195 10.31 31.11 4.57
N GLY A 196 11.13 31.99 3.99
CA GLY A 196 11.89 33.01 4.71
C GLY A 196 13.09 32.43 5.46
N GLU A 197 13.26 32.79 6.73
CA GLU A 197 14.37 32.29 7.57
C GLU A 197 14.25 30.79 7.88
N LEU A 198 13.05 30.21 7.73
CA LEU A 198 12.81 28.81 8.03
C LEU A 198 13.64 27.87 7.13
N THR A 199 13.88 28.25 5.86
CA THR A 199 14.83 27.57 4.96
C THR A 199 16.23 27.50 5.59
N GLN A 200 16.76 28.62 6.07
CA GLN A 200 18.09 28.66 6.71
C GLN A 200 18.13 27.80 7.97
N THR A 201 17.06 27.87 8.77
CA THR A 201 16.90 27.07 10.00
C THR A 201 16.92 25.57 9.69
N LEU A 202 16.30 25.13 8.60
CA LEU A 202 16.30 23.74 8.14
C LEU A 202 17.69 23.30 7.66
N LEU A 203 18.34 24.08 6.80
CA LEU A 203 19.66 23.76 6.26
C LEU A 203 20.71 23.63 7.39
N GLU A 204 20.61 24.45 8.43
CA GLU A 204 21.45 24.34 9.62
C GLU A 204 21.06 23.16 10.53
N HIS A 205 19.77 22.78 10.59
CA HIS A 205 19.31 21.62 11.36
C HIS A 205 19.82 20.30 10.76
N LEU A 206 19.81 20.16 9.43
CA LEU A 206 20.37 18.99 8.72
C LEU A 206 21.86 18.80 9.03
N ILE A 207 22.64 19.88 9.01
CA ILE A 207 24.06 19.87 9.39
C ILE A 207 24.25 19.55 10.87
N PHE A 208 23.35 20.01 11.75
CA PHE A 208 23.40 19.66 13.17
C PHE A 208 23.10 18.17 13.40
N LYS A 209 22.06 17.62 12.75
CA LYS A 209 21.67 16.21 12.85
C LYS A 209 22.77 15.27 12.38
N ALA A 210 23.37 15.52 11.20
CA ALA A 210 24.50 14.74 10.72
C ALA A 210 25.71 14.75 11.69
N ASN A 211 26.01 15.91 12.29
CA ASN A 211 27.05 16.02 13.32
C ASN A 211 26.69 15.26 14.61
N GLN A 212 25.41 15.24 15.01
CA GLN A 212 24.93 14.48 16.15
C GLN A 212 25.07 12.97 15.89
N THR A 213 24.72 12.49 14.69
CA THR A 213 24.91 11.09 14.27
C THR A 213 26.38 10.67 14.33
N PHE A 214 27.32 11.48 13.81
CA PHE A 214 28.75 11.19 13.91
C PHE A 214 29.23 11.07 15.37
N VAL A 215 28.83 12.00 16.24
CA VAL A 215 29.18 11.97 17.67
C VAL A 215 28.57 10.77 18.39
N ASN A 216 27.33 10.39 18.06
CA ASN A 216 26.68 9.19 18.60
C ASN A 216 27.45 7.91 18.22
N SER A 217 27.86 7.83 16.95
CA SER A 217 28.62 6.74 16.35
C SER A 217 30.10 6.71 16.77
N SER A 218 30.55 7.65 17.61
CA SER A 218 31.96 7.83 18.01
C SER A 218 32.94 8.06 16.84
N ILE A 219 32.48 8.72 15.77
CA ILE A 219 33.26 9.01 14.55
C ILE A 219 33.89 10.41 14.65
N ASN A 220 35.18 10.54 14.33
CA ASN A 220 35.94 11.78 14.41
C ASN A 220 35.76 12.68 13.17
N VAL A 221 34.52 12.91 12.72
CA VAL A 221 34.16 13.78 11.59
C VAL A 221 33.23 14.90 12.06
N GLN A 222 33.39 16.10 11.50
CA GLN A 222 32.47 17.21 11.69
C GLN A 222 32.21 17.97 10.37
N LEU A 223 30.94 18.12 10.00
CA LEU A 223 30.52 18.99 8.91
C LEU A 223 30.45 20.44 9.38
N ARG A 224 30.92 21.37 8.53
CA ARG A 224 30.77 22.81 8.74
C ARG A 224 30.06 23.45 7.56
N LEU A 225 28.86 23.98 7.78
CA LEU A 225 28.19 24.82 6.79
C LEU A 225 29.02 26.11 6.59
N VAL A 226 29.55 26.31 5.37
CA VAL A 226 30.28 27.54 5.01
C VAL A 226 29.46 28.49 4.14
N ALA A 227 28.47 27.97 3.40
CA ALA A 227 27.52 28.77 2.65
C ALA A 227 26.25 27.98 2.25
N THR A 228 25.22 28.73 1.87
CA THR A 228 23.95 28.24 1.33
C THR A 228 23.60 29.04 0.07
N GLU A 229 23.36 28.39 -1.07
CA GLU A 229 23.08 29.05 -2.35
C GLU A 229 21.69 28.65 -2.89
N PHE A 230 20.88 29.64 -3.29
CA PHE A 230 19.61 29.37 -3.95
C PHE A 230 19.83 29.08 -5.44
N ILE A 231 19.30 27.97 -5.93
CA ILE A 231 19.33 27.62 -7.35
C ILE A 231 17.91 27.42 -7.88
N ASP A 232 17.60 28.04 -9.01
CA ASP A 232 16.30 27.91 -9.70
C ASP A 232 16.24 26.59 -10.49
N TYR A 233 16.31 25.48 -9.76
CA TYR A 233 16.46 24.13 -10.28
C TYR A 233 15.17 23.33 -10.15
N THR A 234 14.70 22.76 -11.25
CA THR A 234 13.34 22.20 -11.38
C THR A 234 13.29 20.79 -11.97
N GLN A 235 14.42 20.11 -12.21
CA GLN A 235 14.36 18.72 -12.69
C GLN A 235 13.86 17.80 -11.55
N PRO A 236 12.90 16.90 -11.83
CA PRO A 236 12.28 16.08 -10.78
C PRO A 236 13.19 14.92 -10.34
N SER A 237 13.66 14.08 -11.25
CA SER A 237 14.52 12.92 -10.93
C SER A 237 15.74 13.29 -10.08
N SER A 238 16.07 12.46 -9.09
CA SER A 238 17.28 12.65 -8.25
C SER A 238 18.56 12.25 -9.00
N LEU A 239 18.49 11.22 -9.85
CA LEU A 239 19.63 10.75 -10.65
C LEU A 239 20.08 11.82 -11.65
N ILE A 240 19.13 12.42 -12.38
CA ILE A 240 19.41 13.52 -13.33
C ILE A 240 19.97 14.74 -12.58
N ALA A 241 19.43 15.06 -11.41
CA ALA A 241 19.91 16.17 -10.59
C ALA A 241 21.36 15.97 -10.12
N LEU A 242 21.78 14.74 -9.81
CA LEU A 242 23.17 14.44 -9.49
C LEU A 242 24.06 14.59 -10.73
N ASP A 243 23.73 13.95 -11.85
CA ASP A 243 24.54 14.03 -13.08
C ASP A 243 24.75 15.48 -13.56
N GLU A 244 23.69 16.31 -13.55
CA GLU A 244 23.79 17.72 -13.90
C GLU A 244 24.63 18.53 -12.88
N LEU A 245 24.54 18.22 -11.59
CA LEU A 245 25.38 18.84 -10.55
C LEU A 245 26.86 18.44 -10.68
N LEU A 246 27.15 17.17 -10.96
CA LEU A 246 28.52 16.70 -11.19
C LEU A 246 29.15 17.36 -12.42
N ALA A 247 28.40 17.46 -13.53
CA ALA A 247 28.83 18.18 -14.73
C ALA A 247 29.11 19.67 -14.43
N ALA A 248 28.25 20.32 -13.64
CA ALA A 248 28.42 21.72 -13.23
C ALA A 248 29.63 21.95 -12.30
N LEU A 249 29.95 20.98 -11.43
CA LEU A 249 31.10 21.04 -10.53
C LEU A 249 32.44 20.73 -11.22
N ARG A 250 32.43 19.92 -12.29
CA ARG A 250 33.59 19.63 -13.17
C ARG A 250 33.81 20.67 -14.27
N GLU A 251 32.93 21.67 -14.39
CA GLU A 251 32.88 22.64 -15.51
C GLU A 251 32.67 21.98 -16.90
N GLU A 252 32.09 20.77 -16.93
CA GLU A 252 31.91 19.95 -18.13
C GLU A 252 30.59 20.26 -18.84
N ASN A 253 30.65 20.98 -19.97
CA ASN A 253 29.53 21.13 -20.93
C ASN A 253 28.19 21.58 -20.31
N VAL A 254 28.21 22.35 -19.22
CA VAL A 254 27.05 22.70 -18.38
C VAL A 254 25.88 23.27 -19.21
N VAL A 255 24.84 22.45 -19.41
CA VAL A 255 23.64 22.83 -20.19
C VAL A 255 22.62 23.55 -19.30
N THR A 256 22.49 23.13 -18.03
CA THR A 256 21.46 23.63 -17.10
C THR A 256 21.80 25.03 -16.59
N PRO A 257 21.02 26.09 -16.92
CA PRO A 257 21.40 27.46 -16.61
C PRO A 257 21.49 27.77 -15.10
N SER A 258 20.66 27.12 -14.28
CA SER A 258 20.61 27.35 -12.82
C SER A 258 21.76 26.70 -12.03
N LEU A 259 22.62 25.91 -12.68
CA LEU A 259 23.86 25.40 -12.10
C LEU A 259 25.12 26.08 -12.67
N GLN A 260 24.97 27.02 -13.59
CA GLN A 260 26.10 27.67 -14.26
C GLN A 260 26.92 28.51 -13.27
N GLY A 261 28.21 28.18 -13.14
CA GLY A 261 29.13 28.87 -12.22
C GLY A 261 29.15 28.31 -10.79
N ILE A 262 28.47 27.19 -10.50
CA ILE A 262 28.46 26.64 -9.13
C ILE A 262 29.85 26.19 -8.65
N ALA A 263 30.74 25.80 -9.57
CA ALA A 263 32.15 25.57 -9.28
C ALA A 263 32.87 26.83 -8.74
N ASP A 264 32.55 28.03 -9.25
CA ASP A 264 33.06 29.32 -8.78
C ASP A 264 32.49 29.69 -7.40
N VAL A 265 31.18 29.48 -7.17
CA VAL A 265 30.56 29.68 -5.85
C VAL A 265 31.24 28.80 -4.81
N ARG A 266 31.39 27.50 -5.10
CA ARG A 266 32.11 26.53 -4.27
C ARG A 266 33.58 26.93 -4.05
N ASN A 267 34.26 27.47 -5.06
CA ASN A 267 35.64 27.99 -4.94
C ASN A 267 35.72 29.19 -4.00
N ALA A 268 34.76 30.13 -4.08
CA ALA A 268 34.74 31.35 -3.29
C ALA A 268 34.49 31.13 -1.80
N VAL A 269 33.83 30.02 -1.43
CA VAL A 269 33.53 29.67 -0.02
C VAL A 269 34.48 28.60 0.55
N GLY A 270 35.21 27.89 -0.32
CA GLY A 270 36.18 26.86 0.07
C GLY A 270 35.57 25.50 0.43
N ALA A 271 34.37 25.18 -0.04
CA ALA A 271 33.66 23.96 0.34
C ALA A 271 34.28 22.68 -0.25
N ASP A 272 34.43 21.66 0.58
CA ASP A 272 34.85 20.30 0.22
C ASP A 272 33.67 19.47 -0.33
N LEU A 273 32.48 19.63 0.26
CA LEU A 273 31.25 18.89 -0.05
C LEU A 273 30.16 19.83 -0.60
N VAL A 274 29.39 19.37 -1.59
CA VAL A 274 28.21 20.09 -2.13
C VAL A 274 26.98 19.20 -2.15
N ALA A 275 25.94 19.57 -1.40
CA ALA A 275 24.68 18.84 -1.36
C ALA A 275 23.51 19.71 -1.86
N MET A 276 22.64 19.14 -2.70
CA MET A 276 21.41 19.80 -3.14
C MET A 276 20.21 19.33 -2.30
N ILE A 277 19.62 20.25 -1.54
CA ILE A 277 18.46 19.99 -0.68
C ILE A 277 17.18 20.34 -1.44
N ARG A 278 16.24 19.38 -1.53
CA ARG A 278 14.94 19.50 -2.22
C ARG A 278 13.83 18.92 -1.33
N THR A 279 12.56 19.27 -1.53
CA THR A 279 11.46 18.50 -0.89
C THR A 279 11.37 17.09 -1.48
N HIS A 280 10.85 16.12 -0.72
CA HIS A 280 10.58 14.75 -1.18
C HIS A 280 9.24 14.64 -1.95
N ASP A 281 9.21 13.75 -2.94
CA ASP A 281 8.06 13.37 -3.76
C ASP A 281 8.41 12.05 -4.47
N LEU A 282 7.72 10.94 -4.17
CA LEU A 282 8.01 9.63 -4.79
C LEU A 282 7.63 9.55 -6.28
N ASN A 283 6.61 10.31 -6.72
CA ASN A 283 6.07 10.26 -8.07
C ASN A 283 6.94 11.04 -9.08
N GLU A 284 7.74 11.96 -8.56
CA GLU A 284 8.65 12.82 -9.31
C GLU A 284 10.14 12.53 -9.08
N ARG A 285 10.59 12.34 -7.83
CA ARG A 285 12.03 12.28 -7.48
C ARG A 285 12.58 10.86 -7.37
N GLU A 286 11.71 9.86 -7.48
CA GLU A 286 11.99 8.42 -7.57
C GLU A 286 12.54 7.77 -6.29
N VAL A 287 13.36 8.49 -5.53
CA VAL A 287 14.20 8.00 -4.43
C VAL A 287 14.32 9.04 -3.29
N CYS A 288 14.79 8.64 -2.11
CA CYS A 288 15.06 9.60 -1.02
C CYS A 288 16.28 10.49 -1.32
N GLY A 289 17.45 9.91 -1.59
CA GLY A 289 18.70 10.63 -1.84
C GLY A 289 19.33 10.28 -3.18
N VAL A 290 20.60 10.64 -3.35
CA VAL A 290 21.62 9.89 -4.11
C VAL A 290 22.96 10.62 -3.98
N ALA A 291 24.05 9.89 -3.76
CA ALA A 291 25.38 10.44 -3.48
C ALA A 291 26.50 9.80 -4.31
N ILE A 292 27.56 10.57 -4.61
CA ILE A 292 28.81 9.98 -5.12
C ILE A 292 29.69 9.45 -4.00
N PHE A 293 30.29 8.29 -4.23
CA PHE A 293 31.40 7.78 -3.44
C PHE A 293 32.68 8.62 -3.71
N PRO A 294 33.54 8.84 -2.69
CA PRO A 294 34.75 9.64 -2.83
C PRO A 294 35.77 8.96 -3.73
N ASN A 295 36.14 9.61 -4.83
CA ASN A 295 37.08 9.09 -5.83
C ASN A 295 38.40 9.88 -5.87
N SER A 296 39.36 9.47 -6.70
CA SER A 296 40.69 10.10 -6.81
C SER A 296 40.83 11.18 -7.89
N SER A 297 39.76 11.46 -8.63
CA SER A 297 39.76 12.28 -9.85
C SER A 297 39.09 13.63 -9.61
N ASP A 298 38.00 13.65 -8.84
CA ASP A 298 37.30 14.86 -8.41
C ASP A 298 38.02 15.52 -7.22
N ASP A 299 38.00 16.86 -7.16
CA ASP A 299 38.41 17.62 -5.97
C ASP A 299 37.25 17.80 -4.97
N PHE A 300 36.27 16.89 -4.95
CA PHE A 300 35.03 17.04 -4.19
C PHE A 300 34.27 15.75 -3.90
N VAL A 301 33.26 15.89 -3.06
CA VAL A 301 32.15 14.93 -2.88
C VAL A 301 30.81 15.67 -2.98
N ALA A 302 29.77 15.01 -3.46
CA ALA A 302 28.47 15.64 -3.72
C ALA A 302 27.28 14.68 -3.60
N ASN A 303 26.11 15.23 -3.29
CA ASN A 303 24.85 14.47 -3.24
C ASN A 303 23.60 15.31 -3.55
N ILE A 304 22.49 14.62 -3.76
CA ILE A 304 21.14 15.16 -3.77
C ILE A 304 20.40 14.58 -2.57
N SER A 305 19.80 15.42 -1.73
CA SER A 305 19.06 15.00 -0.54
C SER A 305 17.63 15.53 -0.61
N ASN A 306 16.64 14.65 -0.76
CA ASN A 306 15.24 15.05 -0.67
C ASN A 306 14.77 14.92 0.79
N VAL A 307 14.02 15.91 1.30
CA VAL A 307 13.54 15.96 2.71
C VAL A 307 12.02 16.10 2.79
N GLY A 308 11.42 15.47 3.79
CA GLY A 308 9.96 15.42 3.99
C GLY A 308 9.37 14.02 3.79
N ILE A 309 8.04 13.95 3.70
CA ILE A 309 7.24 12.72 3.58
C ILE A 309 6.44 12.78 2.29
N SER A 310 6.35 11.66 1.55
CA SER A 310 5.51 11.54 0.35
C SER A 310 5.17 10.08 0.06
N GLY A 311 3.91 9.79 -0.29
CA GLY A 311 3.49 8.46 -0.75
C GLY A 311 3.87 7.31 0.19
N GLY A 312 3.80 7.55 1.51
CA GLY A 312 4.22 6.62 2.56
C GLY A 312 5.70 6.72 2.97
N SER A 313 6.60 7.16 2.08
CA SER A 313 8.04 7.27 2.35
C SER A 313 8.41 8.48 3.22
N ASN A 314 9.29 8.28 4.21
CA ASN A 314 9.83 9.30 5.11
C ASN A 314 11.35 9.47 4.88
N CYS A 315 11.77 10.66 4.41
CA CYS A 315 13.17 10.98 4.12
C CYS A 315 13.83 11.87 5.19
N ALA A 316 13.43 11.78 6.47
CA ALA A 316 13.96 12.59 7.59
C ALA A 316 15.44 12.32 7.96
N PHE A 317 16.08 11.29 7.38
CA PHE A 317 17.47 10.90 7.64
C PHE A 317 18.40 11.04 6.43
N THR A 318 17.84 11.28 5.24
CA THR A 318 18.52 11.20 3.94
C THR A 318 19.81 12.01 3.87
N PHE A 319 19.81 13.28 4.31
CA PHE A 319 21.02 14.11 4.25
C PHE A 319 22.23 13.48 4.97
N THR A 320 21.99 12.78 6.08
CA THR A 320 23.05 12.10 6.83
C THR A 320 23.47 10.78 6.16
N HIS A 321 22.53 10.06 5.54
CA HIS A 321 22.77 8.85 4.75
C HIS A 321 23.66 9.17 3.52
N GLU A 322 23.32 10.22 2.77
CA GLU A 322 24.09 10.70 1.61
C GLU A 322 25.50 11.18 1.98
N VAL A 323 25.63 11.85 3.12
CA VAL A 323 26.94 12.20 3.67
C VAL A 323 27.73 10.93 4.03
N GLY A 324 27.08 9.87 4.50
CA GLY A 324 27.69 8.55 4.69
C GLY A 324 28.35 8.03 3.41
N HIS A 325 27.60 7.97 2.31
CA HIS A 325 28.13 7.58 0.99
C HIS A 325 29.25 8.51 0.48
N ASN A 326 29.13 9.83 0.69
CA ASN A 326 30.21 10.78 0.41
C ASN A 326 31.49 10.52 1.25
N PHE A 327 31.37 9.82 2.37
CA PHE A 327 32.49 9.34 3.19
C PHE A 327 32.70 7.81 3.07
N ALA A 328 32.31 7.22 1.93
CA ALA A 328 32.52 5.81 1.60
C ALA A 328 31.88 4.78 2.57
N ALA A 329 30.87 5.17 3.34
CA ALA A 329 29.97 4.21 3.97
C ALA A 329 29.13 3.50 2.90
N GLU A 330 28.99 2.19 3.02
CA GLU A 330 28.19 1.33 2.15
C GLU A 330 26.90 0.91 2.87
N HIS A 331 25.91 0.45 2.11
CA HIS A 331 24.78 -0.31 2.68
C HIS A 331 25.27 -1.67 3.23
N GLN A 332 24.38 -2.40 3.89
CA GLN A 332 24.63 -3.79 4.30
C GLN A 332 25.01 -4.70 3.11
N LYS A 333 25.68 -5.81 3.41
CA LYS A 333 26.13 -6.80 2.40
C LYS A 333 25.30 -8.08 2.53
N PHE A 334 24.24 -8.17 1.75
CA PHE A 334 23.27 -9.27 1.78
C PHE A 334 23.79 -10.48 0.97
N GLY A 335 23.75 -11.69 1.56
CA GLY A 335 24.16 -12.95 0.92
C GLY A 335 25.67 -13.09 0.66
N ASP A 336 26.30 -14.17 1.14
CA ASP A 336 27.77 -14.30 1.05
C ASP A 336 28.28 -14.55 -0.38
N GLN A 337 28.82 -13.49 -1.00
CA GLN A 337 29.71 -13.56 -2.15
C GLN A 337 30.96 -12.67 -1.95
N ILE A 338 31.74 -12.90 -0.88
CA ILE A 338 33.06 -12.29 -0.72
C ILE A 338 34.05 -12.83 -1.78
N THR A 339 33.99 -12.25 -2.98
CA THR A 339 34.99 -12.45 -4.06
C THR A 339 35.99 -11.30 -4.17
N SER A 340 35.81 -10.23 -3.37
CA SER A 340 36.76 -9.12 -3.21
C SER A 340 36.93 -8.74 -1.72
N PRO A 341 38.17 -8.59 -1.21
CA PRO A 341 38.43 -8.18 0.18
C PRO A 341 38.30 -6.64 0.35
N SER A 342 37.24 -6.05 -0.19
CA SER A 342 36.97 -4.61 -0.19
C SER A 342 36.08 -4.20 0.99
N THR A 343 36.77 -3.98 2.13
CA THR A 343 36.37 -3.22 3.34
C THR A 343 35.05 -3.56 4.07
N PRO A 344 35.04 -3.49 5.41
CA PRO A 344 33.85 -3.72 6.23
C PRO A 344 32.91 -2.50 6.22
N ALA A 345 32.69 -1.83 5.10
CA ALA A 345 32.12 -0.48 5.10
C ALA A 345 30.59 -0.41 5.31
N GLY A 346 29.90 -1.54 5.51
CA GLY A 346 28.44 -1.65 5.45
C GLY A 346 27.68 -1.26 6.71
N ALA A 347 26.36 -1.22 6.60
CA ALA A 347 25.44 -1.02 7.72
C ALA A 347 25.33 -2.26 8.62
N LEU A 348 24.80 -2.08 9.84
CA LEU A 348 24.36 -3.18 10.70
C LEU A 348 22.82 -3.26 10.67
N ILE A 349 22.33 -4.49 10.63
CA ILE A 349 20.92 -4.90 10.71
C ILE A 349 20.90 -6.09 11.66
N ILE A 350 20.06 -6.04 12.69
CA ILE A 350 19.76 -7.18 13.57
C ILE A 350 18.25 -7.44 13.45
N PRO A 351 17.82 -8.48 12.70
CA PRO A 351 16.39 -8.76 12.44
C PRO A 351 15.52 -8.73 13.71
N GLY A 352 14.31 -8.21 13.59
CA GLY A 352 13.40 -7.99 14.73
C GLY A 352 13.76 -6.80 15.63
N GLN A 353 15.06 -6.49 15.80
CA GLN A 353 15.54 -5.54 16.80
C GLN A 353 15.80 -4.13 16.26
N PHE A 354 16.81 -3.91 15.40
CA PHE A 354 17.19 -2.56 14.93
C PHE A 354 18.11 -2.53 13.70
N ASN A 355 18.17 -1.33 13.08
CA ASN A 355 19.00 -1.00 11.93
C ASN A 355 19.81 0.29 12.15
N THR A 356 21.04 0.37 11.62
CA THR A 356 21.83 1.62 11.61
C THR A 356 21.46 2.53 10.43
N ILE A 357 21.88 3.81 10.48
CA ILE A 357 21.44 4.86 9.55
C ILE A 357 21.74 4.53 8.07
N MET A 358 22.80 3.76 7.82
CA MET A 358 23.20 3.32 6.49
C MET A 358 22.50 2.06 6.00
N SER A 359 21.58 1.45 6.77
CA SER A 359 20.75 0.37 6.21
C SER A 359 19.99 0.93 4.99
N SER A 360 20.01 0.18 3.89
CA SER A 360 19.39 0.64 2.65
C SER A 360 17.91 0.88 2.89
N ILE A 361 17.42 2.04 2.46
CA ILE A 361 16.00 2.40 2.55
C ILE A 361 15.19 1.66 1.44
N GLY A 362 15.76 0.60 0.86
CA GLY A 362 15.28 -0.03 -0.38
C GLY A 362 15.37 -1.55 -0.51
N THR A 363 16.04 -2.23 0.41
CA THR A 363 16.27 -3.69 0.37
C THR A 363 15.10 -4.54 0.88
N GLY A 364 14.05 -3.90 1.41
CA GLY A 364 12.97 -4.63 2.09
C GLY A 364 13.34 -5.07 3.50
N ASP A 365 14.23 -4.34 4.19
CA ASP A 365 14.62 -4.63 5.57
C ASP A 365 13.39 -4.84 6.47
N VAL A 366 13.36 -5.97 7.19
CA VAL A 366 12.32 -6.34 8.20
C VAL A 366 12.19 -5.35 9.38
N ASN A 367 13.05 -4.33 9.42
CA ASN A 367 13.29 -3.42 10.54
C ASN A 367 13.15 -1.94 10.14
N ARG A 368 12.42 -1.59 9.06
CA ARG A 368 12.33 -0.19 8.57
C ARG A 368 11.90 0.83 9.63
N ASN A 369 11.05 0.41 10.58
CA ASN A 369 10.59 1.23 11.69
C ASN A 369 11.64 1.36 12.82
N TYR A 370 12.59 0.43 12.89
CA TYR A 370 13.56 0.27 13.97
C TYR A 370 14.91 0.94 13.67
N LYS A 371 14.88 2.18 13.17
CA LYS A 371 16.08 2.88 12.66
C LYS A 371 16.74 3.78 13.71
N LEU A 372 17.99 3.48 14.06
CA LEU A 372 18.81 4.26 14.98
C LEU A 372 19.60 5.37 14.26
N GLU A 373 19.74 6.55 14.90
CA GLU A 373 20.58 7.67 14.45
C GLU A 373 22.08 7.44 14.71
N VAL A 374 22.62 6.34 14.17
CA VAL A 374 24.05 5.96 14.23
C VAL A 374 24.52 5.33 12.92
N PHE A 375 25.78 5.55 12.59
CA PHE A 375 26.56 4.72 11.66
C PHE A 375 27.05 3.46 12.39
N SER A 376 27.25 2.35 11.67
CA SER A 376 27.82 1.13 12.27
C SER A 376 29.27 1.34 12.71
N ASN A 377 29.61 0.82 13.88
CA ASN A 377 30.94 0.89 14.48
C ASN A 377 31.09 -0.22 15.56
N PRO A 378 31.93 -1.26 15.34
CA PRO A 378 32.14 -2.36 16.29
C PRO A 378 32.83 -1.94 17.60
N SER A 379 33.23 -0.67 17.76
CA SER A 379 33.89 -0.14 18.97
C SER A 379 32.96 0.62 19.92
N THR A 380 31.66 0.66 19.64
CA THR A 380 30.60 1.24 20.50
C THR A 380 29.42 0.26 20.57
N THR A 381 28.55 0.39 21.58
CA THR A 381 27.30 -0.38 21.67
C THR A 381 26.10 0.39 21.14
N CYS A 382 25.13 -0.35 20.61
CA CYS A 382 23.74 0.04 20.34
C CYS A 382 22.91 -1.25 20.22
N GLY A 383 21.66 -1.26 20.69
CA GLY A 383 20.84 -2.47 20.72
C GLY A 383 21.41 -3.56 21.65
N GLY A 384 21.89 -3.17 22.84
CA GLY A 384 22.53 -4.05 23.83
C GLY A 384 23.91 -4.57 23.45
N GLN A 385 24.15 -4.75 22.15
CA GLN A 385 25.27 -5.45 21.55
C GLN A 385 26.30 -4.50 20.91
N ALA A 386 27.30 -5.06 20.22
CA ALA A 386 28.26 -4.27 19.47
C ALA A 386 27.57 -3.64 18.24
N CYS A 387 27.72 -2.33 18.07
CA CYS A 387 27.03 -1.55 17.05
C CYS A 387 27.62 -1.74 15.63
N GLY A 388 28.26 -2.88 15.36
CA GLY A 388 28.86 -3.23 14.08
C GLY A 388 29.66 -4.54 14.13
N ASP A 389 30.06 -5.04 12.96
CA ASP A 389 30.94 -6.18 12.79
C ASP A 389 32.21 -5.76 11.99
N PRO A 390 33.43 -6.05 12.47
CA PRO A 390 34.68 -5.58 11.87
C PRO A 390 35.06 -6.22 10.52
N ARG A 391 34.21 -7.11 9.97
CA ARG A 391 34.36 -7.79 8.67
C ARG A 391 33.39 -7.26 7.62
N ILE A 392 32.18 -6.87 8.03
CA ILE A 392 31.09 -6.44 7.12
C ILE A 392 30.44 -5.10 7.45
N ALA A 393 30.36 -4.71 8.74
CA ALA A 393 29.51 -3.63 9.24
C ALA A 393 30.25 -2.64 10.17
N ASP A 394 31.12 -1.83 9.61
CA ASP A 394 31.97 -0.82 10.24
C ASP A 394 32.07 0.41 9.31
N ASN A 395 30.94 1.12 9.18
CA ASN A 395 30.85 2.41 8.49
C ASN A 395 31.91 3.38 9.06
N ALA A 396 32.15 3.38 10.37
CA ALA A 396 33.09 4.26 11.04
C ALA A 396 34.52 4.13 10.50
N ALA A 397 35.05 2.92 10.34
CA ALA A 397 36.39 2.72 9.77
C ALA A 397 36.47 3.16 8.30
N ALA A 398 35.40 3.05 7.53
CA ALA A 398 35.34 3.55 6.15
C ALA A 398 35.34 5.09 6.13
N ILE A 399 34.48 5.71 6.94
CA ILE A 399 34.33 7.16 7.08
C ILE A 399 35.64 7.81 7.54
N GLU A 400 36.29 7.29 8.58
CA GLU A 400 37.56 7.83 9.07
C GLU A 400 38.72 7.63 8.08
N ALA A 401 38.70 6.55 7.27
CA ALA A 401 39.73 6.31 6.26
C ALA A 401 39.74 7.36 5.14
N VAL A 402 38.59 7.96 4.81
CA VAL A 402 38.48 9.02 3.79
C VAL A 402 38.27 10.42 4.35
N ALA A 403 37.91 10.58 5.63
CA ALA A 403 37.70 11.89 6.26
C ALA A 403 38.90 12.85 6.11
N ALA A 404 40.12 12.32 6.22
CA ALA A 404 41.35 13.07 6.04
C ALA A 404 41.61 13.52 4.59
N GLN A 405 40.96 12.91 3.60
CA GLN A 405 40.93 13.33 2.19
C GLN A 405 39.81 14.35 1.96
N ASN A 406 38.60 14.05 2.44
CA ASN A 406 37.44 14.94 2.27
C ASN A 406 37.66 16.31 2.93
N ALA A 407 38.24 16.38 4.14
CA ALA A 407 38.60 17.63 4.84
C ALA A 407 39.80 18.42 4.25
N ASN A 408 40.21 18.07 3.03
CA ASN A 408 41.44 18.53 2.39
C ASN A 408 41.25 18.92 0.91
N HIS A 409 40.02 18.81 0.39
CA HIS A 409 39.68 19.10 -1.00
C HIS A 409 39.97 20.57 -1.34
N ARG A 410 39.57 21.51 -0.46
CA ARG A 410 39.84 22.96 -0.64
C ARG A 410 40.46 23.62 0.59
N GLU A 411 40.77 24.92 0.51
CA GLU A 411 41.28 25.71 1.63
C GLU A 411 40.14 26.52 2.27
N PRO A 412 39.91 26.38 3.59
CA PRO A 412 38.94 27.17 4.34
C PRO A 412 39.06 28.67 4.13
N VAL A 413 38.01 29.27 3.57
CA VAL A 413 37.83 30.73 3.53
C VAL A 413 37.28 31.23 4.89
N VAL A 414 36.51 30.39 5.58
CA VAL A 414 35.93 30.67 6.90
C VAL A 414 36.87 30.17 8.03
N PRO A 415 37.16 30.97 9.08
CA PRO A 415 37.95 30.54 10.23
C PRO A 415 37.34 29.37 11.02
N LEU A 416 38.17 28.42 11.46
CA LEU A 416 37.77 27.18 12.16
C LEU A 416 37.31 27.39 13.63
N THR A 417 37.15 28.63 14.10
CA THR A 417 36.85 28.94 15.52
C THR A 417 35.40 28.70 15.94
N ASN A 418 34.48 28.50 14.98
CA ASN A 418 33.04 28.68 15.19
C ASN A 418 32.27 27.35 15.28
N LEU A 419 32.94 26.24 15.60
CA LEU A 419 32.33 24.91 15.69
C LEU A 419 32.00 24.51 17.13
N VAL A 420 30.72 24.28 17.37
CA VAL A 420 30.21 23.60 18.58
C VAL A 420 30.18 22.11 18.29
N VAL A 421 30.77 21.29 19.16
CA VAL A 421 30.66 19.83 19.09
C VAL A 421 29.40 19.40 19.86
N PRO A 422 28.48 18.61 19.28
CA PRO A 422 27.32 18.07 20.00
C PRO A 422 27.72 17.18 21.19
N LEU A 423 26.78 16.93 22.10
CA LEU A 423 26.95 15.92 23.15
C LEU A 423 26.43 14.57 22.63
N ARG A 424 27.09 13.45 22.94
CA ARG A 424 26.55 12.11 22.65
C ARG A 424 25.23 11.94 23.40
N THR A 425 24.17 11.63 22.67
CA THR A 425 22.81 11.41 23.19
C THR A 425 22.18 10.22 22.49
N MET A 426 22.01 9.14 23.25
CA MET A 426 21.13 8.02 22.93
C MET A 426 20.07 8.03 24.03
N PRO A 427 18.78 8.18 23.71
CA PRO A 427 17.72 8.03 24.68
C PRO A 427 17.38 6.56 24.90
N ASP A 428 16.51 6.34 25.87
CA ASP A 428 15.50 5.27 25.92
C ASP A 428 14.51 5.54 24.76
N GLN A 429 14.32 4.62 23.78
CA GLN A 429 13.48 4.93 22.61
C GLN A 429 12.00 4.54 22.75
N ASP A 430 11.67 3.46 23.44
CA ASP A 430 10.30 2.96 23.58
C ASP A 430 9.62 3.33 24.92
N GLY A 431 10.41 3.70 25.94
CA GLY A 431 9.96 4.25 27.22
C GLY A 431 9.97 3.27 28.39
N ASP A 432 10.54 2.07 28.26
CA ASP A 432 10.50 1.03 29.30
C ASP A 432 11.41 1.34 30.51
N GLY A 433 12.50 2.09 30.28
CA GLY A 433 13.48 2.50 31.28
C GLY A 433 14.92 2.00 31.05
N VAL A 434 15.19 1.23 29.99
CA VAL A 434 16.54 0.86 29.52
C VAL A 434 17.05 1.89 28.49
N ASP A 435 18.36 2.03 28.37
CA ASP A 435 19.02 2.94 27.41
C ASP A 435 19.36 2.15 26.13
N GLN A 436 19.16 2.73 24.94
CA GLN A 436 19.51 2.15 23.62
C GLN A 436 20.92 1.51 23.55
N THR A 437 21.85 1.91 24.41
CA THR A 437 23.21 1.33 24.49
C THR A 437 23.30 -0.02 25.21
N LEU A 438 22.21 -0.46 25.86
CA LEU A 438 22.12 -1.64 26.75
C LEU A 438 20.88 -2.52 26.49
N ASP A 439 19.84 -1.93 25.90
CA ASP A 439 18.58 -2.56 25.51
C ASP A 439 18.72 -3.36 24.20
N ALA A 440 18.36 -4.64 24.19
CA ALA A 440 18.42 -5.49 22.98
C ALA A 440 17.32 -5.20 21.95
N PHE A 441 16.15 -4.70 22.37
CA PHE A 441 15.00 -4.43 21.48
C PHE A 441 14.53 -2.97 21.62
N PRO A 442 15.31 -1.95 21.16
CA PRO A 442 15.10 -0.53 21.53
C PRO A 442 13.82 0.15 21.04
N PHE A 443 12.83 -0.61 20.57
CA PHE A 443 11.59 -0.19 19.96
C PHE A 443 10.38 -0.99 20.48
N MET A 444 10.58 -1.92 21.42
CA MET A 444 9.57 -2.88 21.91
C MET A 444 9.55 -2.92 23.45
N ALA A 445 8.89 -1.95 24.09
CA ALA A 445 8.82 -1.76 25.56
C ALA A 445 8.21 -2.92 26.41
N THR A 446 8.02 -4.10 25.82
CA THR A 446 7.73 -5.38 26.48
C THR A 446 8.95 -6.29 26.60
N GLU A 447 10.06 -5.96 25.95
CA GLU A 447 11.28 -6.75 25.85
C GLU A 447 12.53 -5.87 25.95
N THR A 448 13.61 -6.40 26.52
CA THR A 448 14.87 -5.69 26.78
C THR A 448 16.11 -6.53 26.56
N THR A 449 15.96 -7.86 26.53
CA THR A 449 17.06 -8.80 26.66
C THR A 449 16.94 -9.90 25.61
N ASP A 450 18.10 -10.19 25.02
CA ASP A 450 18.36 -11.30 24.11
C ASP A 450 19.62 -11.95 24.68
N THR A 451 19.45 -13.01 25.49
CA THR A 451 20.51 -13.54 26.36
C THR A 451 21.57 -14.36 25.60
N ASP A 452 21.25 -14.92 24.44
CA ASP A 452 22.14 -15.75 23.61
C ASP A 452 22.36 -15.24 22.17
N ALA A 453 21.60 -14.24 21.72
CA ALA A 453 21.76 -13.47 20.49
C ALA A 453 21.26 -14.13 19.18
N ASP A 454 20.11 -14.81 19.19
CA ASP A 454 19.45 -15.28 17.95
C ASP A 454 18.45 -14.29 17.33
N GLY A 455 17.92 -13.35 18.12
CA GLY A 455 16.96 -12.33 17.68
C GLY A 455 15.56 -12.43 18.30
N VAL A 456 15.22 -13.51 19.01
CA VAL A 456 14.01 -13.60 19.84
C VAL A 456 14.32 -13.10 21.27
N GLY A 457 13.31 -12.57 21.97
CA GLY A 457 13.49 -11.94 23.28
C GLY A 457 13.23 -12.87 24.45
N ASP A 458 13.94 -12.68 25.56
CA ASP A 458 13.87 -13.46 26.81
C ASP A 458 12.43 -13.70 27.37
N ASN A 459 11.43 -12.88 27.01
CA ASN A 459 10.04 -13.03 27.43
C ASN A 459 9.12 -13.70 26.38
N SER A 460 9.61 -13.85 25.14
CA SER A 460 8.88 -14.44 24.00
C SER A 460 9.43 -15.79 23.56
N ASP A 461 10.69 -16.07 23.91
CA ASP A 461 11.41 -17.31 23.65
C ASP A 461 11.17 -18.37 24.77
N ALA A 462 11.10 -19.64 24.35
CA ALA A 462 11.03 -20.80 25.23
C ALA A 462 12.40 -21.20 25.82
N PHE A 463 13.51 -20.93 25.12
CA PHE A 463 14.87 -21.34 25.51
C PHE A 463 15.92 -20.20 25.57
N PRO A 464 15.76 -19.14 26.43
CA PRO A 464 16.60 -17.92 26.40
C PRO A 464 18.07 -18.04 26.85
N ASN A 465 18.69 -19.20 26.66
CA ASN A 465 20.11 -19.45 26.89
C ASN A 465 20.72 -20.41 25.80
N ASP A 466 19.99 -20.75 24.73
CA ASP A 466 20.45 -21.64 23.66
C ASP A 466 19.94 -21.21 22.27
N ALA A 467 20.67 -20.27 21.65
CA ALA A 467 20.48 -19.65 20.32
C ALA A 467 20.45 -20.61 19.09
N THR A 468 20.05 -21.87 19.27
CA THR A 468 19.55 -22.74 18.21
C THR A 468 18.08 -23.12 18.39
N GLU A 469 17.45 -22.81 19.53
CA GLU A 469 16.06 -23.13 19.85
C GLU A 469 15.28 -21.88 20.26
N THR A 470 14.09 -21.67 19.67
CA THR A 470 13.23 -20.50 20.01
C THR A 470 11.81 -20.89 20.45
N ARG A 471 11.50 -22.20 20.41
CA ARG A 471 10.14 -22.75 20.47
C ARG A 471 10.17 -24.15 21.07
N ASP A 472 9.07 -24.47 21.74
CA ASP A 472 8.75 -25.69 22.50
C ASP A 472 7.30 -26.03 22.11
N PHE A 473 7.10 -26.59 20.90
CA PHE A 473 5.76 -26.67 20.28
C PHE A 473 4.77 -27.52 21.08
N ASP A 474 5.20 -28.68 21.59
CA ASP A 474 4.38 -29.59 22.40
C ASP A 474 4.41 -29.27 23.92
N GLY A 475 5.47 -28.61 24.39
CA GLY A 475 5.71 -28.28 25.80
C GLY A 475 6.45 -29.35 26.61
N ASP A 476 7.21 -30.25 25.98
CA ASP A 476 8.11 -31.20 26.66
C ASP A 476 9.25 -30.48 27.41
N GLY A 477 9.78 -29.40 26.83
CA GLY A 477 10.99 -28.71 27.27
C GLY A 477 12.27 -29.14 26.55
N VAL A 478 12.13 -29.68 25.33
CA VAL A 478 13.16 -29.74 24.28
C VAL A 478 12.73 -28.78 23.16
N GLY A 479 13.69 -28.19 22.44
CA GLY A 479 13.39 -27.20 21.39
C GLY A 479 13.18 -27.80 20.02
N ASP A 480 12.31 -27.18 19.20
CA ASP A 480 11.86 -27.65 17.89
C ASP A 480 12.99 -28.08 16.90
N ASN A 481 14.24 -27.61 17.03
CA ASN A 481 15.37 -27.99 16.16
C ASN A 481 16.31 -29.04 16.79
N ALA A 482 16.13 -29.34 18.07
CA ALA A 482 16.90 -30.30 18.86
C ALA A 482 16.09 -31.54 19.28
N ASP A 483 14.76 -31.47 19.22
CA ASP A 483 13.92 -32.66 19.21
C ASP A 483 14.10 -33.44 17.89
N LEU A 484 13.41 -34.57 17.80
CA LEU A 484 13.35 -35.46 16.66
C LEU A 484 11.91 -35.95 16.42
N ASP A 485 10.92 -35.41 17.13
CA ASP A 485 9.51 -35.86 17.23
C ASP A 485 8.69 -34.64 17.76
N ALA A 486 8.75 -33.49 17.06
CA ALA A 486 8.52 -32.15 17.62
C ALA A 486 7.06 -31.82 18.04
N ASP A 487 6.10 -32.70 17.75
CA ASP A 487 4.73 -32.65 18.24
C ASP A 487 4.33 -33.86 19.12
N ASN A 488 5.25 -34.80 19.31
CA ASN A 488 5.12 -36.06 20.06
C ASN A 488 4.04 -37.05 19.54
N ASP A 489 3.73 -37.07 18.23
CA ASP A 489 3.00 -38.17 17.56
C ASP A 489 3.64 -39.55 17.83
N GLY A 490 4.97 -39.64 17.73
CA GLY A 490 5.73 -40.89 17.77
C GLY A 490 6.33 -41.33 16.42
N VAL A 491 6.12 -40.56 15.35
CA VAL A 491 6.97 -40.51 14.15
C VAL A 491 7.97 -39.36 14.31
N ALA A 492 9.11 -39.45 13.63
CA ALA A 492 10.24 -38.58 13.86
C ALA A 492 10.47 -37.62 12.69
N ASP A 493 10.67 -36.32 12.91
CA ASP A 493 10.68 -35.23 11.90
C ASP A 493 11.46 -35.53 10.61
N ALA A 494 12.55 -36.30 10.72
CA ALA A 494 13.37 -36.72 9.57
C ALA A 494 12.79 -37.88 8.74
N LEU A 495 11.58 -38.32 9.08
CA LEU A 495 10.74 -39.40 8.53
C LEU A 495 9.24 -39.02 8.61
N ASP A 496 8.96 -37.77 8.96
CA ASP A 496 7.63 -37.19 9.08
C ASP A 496 7.51 -36.09 8.02
N ASP A 497 6.40 -36.08 7.30
CA ASP A 497 6.18 -35.10 6.23
C ASP A 497 5.47 -33.82 6.77
N LEU A 498 4.90 -33.87 7.99
CA LEU A 498 4.21 -32.76 8.68
C LEU A 498 4.63 -32.61 10.16
N PRO A 499 5.90 -32.25 10.49
CA PRO A 499 6.47 -32.35 11.85
C PRO A 499 5.91 -31.42 12.95
N PHE A 500 4.73 -30.83 12.75
CA PHE A 500 4.03 -29.96 13.71
C PHE A 500 2.50 -30.21 13.71
N ASP A 501 2.02 -31.36 13.23
CA ASP A 501 0.64 -31.82 13.42
C ASP A 501 0.58 -33.27 13.95
N ALA A 502 0.46 -33.38 15.29
CA ALA A 502 0.33 -34.65 16.03
C ALA A 502 -0.94 -35.48 15.73
N ASN A 503 -1.56 -35.26 14.56
CA ASN A 503 -2.65 -36.04 14.00
C ASN A 503 -2.26 -36.75 12.69
N SER A 504 -1.22 -36.33 11.95
CA SER A 504 -0.75 -37.04 10.75
C SER A 504 0.74 -36.86 10.45
N ALA A 505 1.43 -37.99 10.30
CA ALA A 505 2.87 -38.09 10.06
C ALA A 505 3.27 -38.36 8.58
N VAL A 506 2.30 -38.30 7.67
CA VAL A 506 2.50 -38.63 6.23
C VAL A 506 1.66 -37.67 5.39
N ASP A 507 2.32 -37.12 4.38
CA ASP A 507 1.79 -36.28 3.30
C ASP A 507 2.48 -36.79 2.02
N SER A 508 1.78 -37.61 1.25
CA SER A 508 2.35 -38.41 0.17
C SER A 508 2.66 -37.64 -1.14
N ASP A 509 2.27 -36.37 -1.24
CA ASP A 509 2.50 -35.52 -2.42
C ASP A 509 2.95 -34.07 -2.12
N PHE A 510 2.95 -33.67 -0.84
CA PHE A 510 3.58 -32.50 -0.23
C PHE A 510 2.81 -31.16 -0.37
N ASP A 511 1.49 -31.17 -0.17
CA ASP A 511 0.66 -29.94 -0.15
C ASP A 511 0.43 -29.34 1.25
N GLY A 512 0.64 -30.10 2.33
CA GLY A 512 0.43 -29.68 3.71
C GLY A 512 -0.77 -30.32 4.42
N VAL A 513 -1.54 -31.19 3.76
CA VAL A 513 -2.61 -32.00 4.39
C VAL A 513 -2.20 -33.47 4.49
N GLY A 514 -2.50 -34.08 5.63
CA GLY A 514 -2.08 -35.45 5.90
C GLY A 514 -2.94 -36.52 5.21
N ASP A 515 -2.30 -37.61 4.76
CA ASP A 515 -2.84 -38.85 4.14
C ASP A 515 -4.13 -39.43 4.77
N ASN A 516 -4.46 -39.03 6.01
CA ASN A 516 -5.58 -39.52 6.81
C ASN A 516 -6.79 -38.57 6.89
N LEU A 517 -6.61 -37.31 6.50
CA LEU A 517 -7.65 -36.28 6.33
C LEU A 517 -7.87 -35.98 4.85
N ASP A 518 -6.84 -36.21 4.03
CA ASP A 518 -6.83 -35.97 2.60
C ASP A 518 -7.69 -36.96 1.79
N ALA A 519 -8.37 -36.46 0.75
CA ALA A 519 -9.21 -37.23 -0.14
C ALA A 519 -8.47 -37.81 -1.37
N PHE A 520 -7.38 -37.18 -1.82
CA PHE A 520 -6.53 -37.61 -2.92
C PHE A 520 -5.03 -37.56 -2.56
N PRO A 521 -4.52 -38.45 -1.67
CA PRO A 521 -3.14 -38.41 -1.17
C PRO A 521 -2.03 -38.76 -2.19
N PHE A 522 -2.21 -38.49 -3.48
CA PHE A 522 -1.17 -38.59 -4.51
C PHE A 522 -1.31 -37.48 -5.61
N ASP A 523 -2.05 -36.40 -5.35
CA ASP A 523 -2.21 -35.22 -6.22
C ASP A 523 -2.32 -33.94 -5.38
N PHE A 524 -1.18 -33.28 -5.16
CA PHE A 524 -0.87 -32.07 -4.35
C PHE A 524 -1.71 -30.79 -4.61
N GLN A 525 -2.82 -30.93 -5.30
CA GLN A 525 -3.75 -29.91 -5.70
C GLN A 525 -5.14 -30.16 -5.09
N GLU A 526 -5.38 -31.33 -4.48
CA GLU A 526 -6.72 -31.91 -4.32
C GLU A 526 -6.99 -32.51 -2.94
N THR A 527 -6.91 -31.69 -1.90
CA THR A 527 -7.09 -32.17 -0.51
C THR A 527 -8.47 -32.77 -0.20
N GLN A 528 -9.49 -32.46 -1.01
CA GLN A 528 -10.90 -32.65 -0.65
C GLN A 528 -11.75 -33.23 -1.78
N ASN A 529 -12.75 -34.00 -1.37
CA ASN A 529 -13.81 -34.53 -2.20
C ASN A 529 -15.13 -34.44 -1.41
N PHE A 530 -16.09 -33.65 -1.89
CA PHE A 530 -17.33 -33.38 -1.17
C PHE A 530 -18.46 -34.39 -1.45
N ASP A 531 -18.60 -34.88 -2.69
CA ASP A 531 -19.72 -35.73 -3.13
C ASP A 531 -19.40 -37.25 -3.06
N ASN A 532 -18.11 -37.60 -3.21
CA ASN A 532 -17.46 -38.91 -3.26
C ASN A 532 -17.57 -39.68 -4.62
N ASP A 533 -17.63 -38.97 -5.75
CA ASP A 533 -17.57 -39.57 -7.11
C ASP A 533 -16.18 -40.16 -7.45
N GLY A 534 -15.11 -39.38 -7.25
CA GLY A 534 -13.75 -39.70 -7.69
C GLY A 534 -12.92 -38.57 -8.34
N PHE A 535 -13.44 -37.35 -8.51
CA PHE A 535 -12.71 -36.12 -8.82
C PHE A 535 -12.64 -35.18 -7.60
N GLY A 536 -11.72 -34.22 -7.61
CA GLY A 536 -11.50 -33.29 -6.50
C GLY A 536 -11.91 -31.85 -6.80
N VAL A 537 -11.90 -31.01 -5.77
CA VAL A 537 -12.45 -29.65 -5.79
C VAL A 537 -11.80 -28.70 -6.82
N LEU A 538 -10.61 -29.02 -7.34
CA LEU A 538 -9.96 -28.28 -8.45
C LEU A 538 -10.03 -28.95 -9.83
N SER A 539 -10.31 -30.26 -9.92
CA SER A 539 -10.30 -31.04 -11.16
C SER A 539 -11.69 -31.45 -11.64
N ASP A 540 -12.66 -31.48 -10.73
CA ASP A 540 -14.07 -31.38 -11.08
C ASP A 540 -14.41 -29.93 -11.49
N THR A 541 -15.59 -29.77 -12.06
CA THR A 541 -16.21 -28.49 -12.41
C THR A 541 -17.59 -28.31 -11.80
N ASP A 542 -18.17 -29.33 -11.16
CA ASP A 542 -19.57 -29.42 -10.72
C ASP A 542 -19.57 -30.05 -9.30
N ASN A 543 -19.11 -29.28 -8.32
CA ASN A 543 -18.53 -29.81 -7.07
C ASN A 543 -19.51 -30.50 -6.08
N ASP A 544 -20.79 -30.59 -6.41
CA ASP A 544 -21.78 -31.42 -5.69
C ASP A 544 -22.73 -32.28 -6.58
N ASP A 545 -22.39 -32.52 -7.86
CA ASP A 545 -23.15 -33.31 -8.87
C ASP A 545 -24.60 -32.80 -9.06
N ASP A 546 -24.77 -31.47 -9.01
CA ASP A 546 -26.01 -30.73 -9.28
C ASP A 546 -26.32 -30.64 -10.79
N GLY A 547 -25.27 -30.50 -11.62
CA GLY A 547 -25.35 -30.38 -13.07
C GLY A 547 -24.92 -29.01 -13.64
N VAL A 548 -24.22 -28.17 -12.87
CA VAL A 548 -23.86 -26.78 -13.24
C VAL A 548 -22.40 -26.45 -12.93
N ASP A 549 -21.61 -26.11 -13.97
CA ASP A 549 -20.21 -25.68 -13.82
C ASP A 549 -20.02 -24.52 -12.80
N ASP A 550 -19.29 -24.71 -11.69
CA ASP A 550 -19.00 -23.72 -10.62
C ASP A 550 -18.62 -22.31 -11.16
N TYR A 551 -17.75 -22.27 -12.18
CA TYR A 551 -17.09 -21.07 -12.68
C TYR A 551 -17.14 -20.95 -14.22
N THR A 552 -17.95 -20.01 -14.71
CA THR A 552 -18.02 -19.74 -16.17
C THR A 552 -16.95 -18.76 -16.69
N VAL A 553 -16.49 -18.97 -17.93
CA VAL A 553 -15.64 -17.99 -18.64
C VAL A 553 -16.45 -16.72 -18.96
N PRO A 554 -16.05 -15.51 -18.49
CA PRO A 554 -16.87 -14.29 -18.54
C PRO A 554 -16.98 -13.71 -19.96
N ASN A 555 -17.86 -14.28 -20.77
CA ASN A 555 -18.13 -13.86 -22.14
C ASN A 555 -19.23 -12.77 -22.23
N VAL A 556 -19.96 -12.49 -21.14
CA VAL A 556 -21.02 -11.47 -21.06
C VAL A 556 -21.07 -10.81 -19.67
N LEU A 557 -21.25 -9.49 -19.62
CA LEU A 557 -21.18 -8.67 -18.39
C LEU A 557 -22.17 -9.07 -17.28
N SER A 558 -23.27 -9.73 -17.62
CA SER A 558 -24.29 -10.21 -16.66
C SER A 558 -23.81 -11.41 -15.83
N ALA A 559 -22.88 -12.21 -16.38
CA ALA A 559 -22.24 -13.35 -15.76
C ALA A 559 -20.77 -13.03 -15.41
N SER A 560 -20.53 -11.84 -14.87
CA SER A 560 -19.20 -11.40 -14.45
C SER A 560 -19.26 -10.58 -13.17
N SER A 561 -18.21 -10.71 -12.37
CA SER A 561 -17.84 -9.75 -11.35
C SER A 561 -16.56 -9.01 -11.74
N MET A 562 -16.34 -7.85 -11.13
CA MET A 562 -15.19 -6.99 -11.33
C MET A 562 -14.37 -6.97 -10.03
N VAL A 563 -13.17 -7.55 -10.07
CA VAL A 563 -12.22 -7.52 -8.95
C VAL A 563 -11.34 -6.29 -9.11
N VAL A 564 -11.16 -5.55 -8.02
CA VAL A 564 -10.45 -4.28 -7.99
C VAL A 564 -9.35 -4.31 -6.92
N VAL A 565 -8.13 -3.96 -7.30
CA VAL A 565 -7.03 -3.73 -6.37
C VAL A 565 -7.25 -2.39 -5.66
N SER A 566 -7.61 -2.44 -4.38
CA SER A 566 -7.81 -1.27 -3.51
C SER A 566 -6.52 -1.00 -2.72
N ALA A 567 -5.67 -0.12 -3.25
CA ALA A 567 -4.27 -0.06 -2.84
C ALA A 567 -3.98 0.79 -1.60
N ASP A 568 -4.91 1.59 -1.07
CA ASP A 568 -4.75 2.18 0.27
C ASP A 568 -5.57 1.43 1.35
N SER A 569 -6.67 0.74 0.99
CA SER A 569 -7.37 -0.15 1.93
C SER A 569 -6.70 -1.52 2.12
N GLN A 570 -5.81 -1.93 1.20
CA GLN A 570 -5.05 -3.21 1.22
C GLN A 570 -5.92 -4.44 0.98
N GLN A 571 -6.80 -4.37 -0.03
CA GLN A 571 -7.78 -5.42 -0.31
C GLN A 571 -7.96 -5.67 -1.81
N LEU A 572 -8.30 -6.91 -2.19
CA LEU A 572 -8.99 -7.21 -3.43
C LEU A 572 -10.49 -7.12 -3.18
N LEU A 573 -11.15 -6.12 -3.77
CA LEU A 573 -12.58 -5.85 -3.57
C LEU A 573 -13.39 -6.25 -4.80
N GLU A 574 -14.50 -6.97 -4.59
CA GLU A 574 -15.37 -7.47 -5.65
C GLU A 574 -16.65 -6.64 -5.80
N TYR A 575 -17.06 -6.42 -7.05
CA TYR A 575 -18.28 -5.73 -7.42
C TYR A 575 -19.02 -6.47 -8.54
N ASP A 576 -20.35 -6.49 -8.51
CA ASP A 576 -21.15 -6.98 -9.64
C ASP A 576 -20.87 -6.11 -10.88
N ALA A 577 -20.42 -6.73 -11.98
CA ALA A 577 -19.90 -5.98 -13.14
C ALA A 577 -20.99 -5.22 -13.92
N THR A 578 -22.27 -5.49 -13.67
CA THR A 578 -23.41 -4.84 -14.34
C THR A 578 -23.93 -3.63 -13.55
N THR A 579 -23.86 -3.67 -12.22
CA THR A 579 -24.47 -2.67 -11.31
C THR A 579 -23.45 -1.84 -10.55
N GLY A 580 -22.24 -2.36 -10.30
CA GLY A 580 -21.24 -1.72 -9.43
C GLY A 580 -21.53 -1.83 -7.94
N ASN A 581 -22.50 -2.65 -7.54
CA ASN A 581 -22.70 -2.97 -6.13
C ASN A 581 -21.53 -3.80 -5.60
N PHE A 582 -21.02 -3.44 -4.43
CA PHE A 582 -20.01 -4.22 -3.71
C PHE A 582 -20.59 -5.57 -3.28
N LEU A 583 -19.82 -6.64 -3.49
CA LEU A 583 -20.18 -8.01 -3.14
C LEU A 583 -19.40 -8.46 -1.88
N GLY A 584 -18.08 -8.34 -1.90
CA GLY A 584 -17.22 -8.71 -0.77
C GLY A 584 -15.76 -8.33 -0.98
N ALA A 585 -14.93 -8.58 0.03
CA ALA A 585 -13.48 -8.62 -0.12
C ALA A 585 -13.08 -10.08 -0.41
N ILE A 586 -12.31 -10.29 -1.48
CA ILE A 586 -11.81 -11.62 -1.87
C ILE A 586 -10.56 -12.00 -1.05
N ALA A 587 -9.72 -11.00 -0.75
CA ALA A 587 -8.54 -11.15 0.08
C ALA A 587 -8.18 -9.82 0.77
N ASP A 588 -7.81 -9.92 2.04
CA ASP A 588 -7.22 -8.85 2.85
C ASP A 588 -5.70 -9.02 2.91
N PHE A 589 -4.94 -7.92 2.93
CA PHE A 589 -3.48 -7.94 2.86
C PHE A 589 -2.81 -7.12 3.97
N ALA A 590 -1.57 -7.48 4.28
CA ALA A 590 -0.74 -6.73 5.23
C ALA A 590 -0.41 -5.31 4.70
N PRO A 591 -0.27 -4.30 5.58
CA PRO A 591 -0.08 -2.91 5.14
C PRO A 591 1.11 -2.60 4.20
N LEU A 592 0.77 -2.12 3.01
CA LEU A 592 1.60 -1.87 1.81
C LEU A 592 2.10 -3.13 1.07
N ALA A 593 1.44 -4.27 1.28
CA ALA A 593 1.43 -5.37 0.33
C ALA A 593 0.85 -4.94 -1.02
N LEU A 594 -0.24 -4.17 -1.02
CA LEU A 594 -0.76 -3.52 -2.21
C LEU A 594 -0.27 -2.06 -2.26
N THR A 595 0.21 -1.61 -3.42
CA THR A 595 0.77 -0.27 -3.60
C THR A 595 0.17 0.44 -4.81
N PHE A 596 0.50 1.72 -5.02
CA PHE A 596 0.07 2.44 -6.22
C PHE A 596 0.62 1.88 -7.55
N ARG A 597 1.48 0.84 -7.47
CA ARG A 597 2.12 0.12 -8.57
C ARG A 597 1.67 -1.33 -8.65
N THR A 598 0.78 -1.77 -7.75
CA THR A 598 0.23 -3.12 -7.83
C THR A 598 -0.66 -3.20 -9.06
N ASP A 599 -0.31 -4.16 -9.89
CA ASP A 599 -0.99 -4.48 -11.14
C ASP A 599 -1.50 -5.93 -11.06
N ILE A 600 -2.50 -6.26 -11.86
CA ILE A 600 -3.23 -7.54 -11.75
C ILE A 600 -3.65 -8.05 -13.13
N VAL A 601 -3.46 -9.36 -13.35
CA VAL A 601 -3.95 -10.09 -14.53
C VAL A 601 -4.61 -11.40 -14.10
N ARG A 602 -5.46 -11.97 -14.96
CA ARG A 602 -6.15 -13.25 -14.72
C ARG A 602 -5.80 -14.27 -15.80
N ASN A 603 -5.57 -15.52 -15.42
CA ASN A 603 -5.68 -16.67 -16.32
C ASN A 603 -6.42 -17.81 -15.60
N GLY A 604 -7.47 -18.38 -16.24
CA GLY A 604 -8.31 -19.40 -15.60
C GLY A 604 -8.88 -18.91 -14.27
N ASN A 605 -8.76 -19.72 -13.22
CA ASN A 605 -9.16 -19.34 -11.86
C ASN A 605 -8.04 -18.62 -11.07
N ASN A 606 -6.88 -18.39 -11.69
CA ASN A 606 -5.75 -17.72 -11.05
C ASN A 606 -5.78 -16.20 -11.31
N LEU A 607 -5.70 -15.42 -10.22
CA LEU A 607 -5.29 -14.03 -10.24
C LEU A 607 -3.77 -13.97 -10.03
N TYR A 608 -3.05 -13.24 -10.89
CA TYR A 608 -1.65 -12.90 -10.66
C TYR A 608 -1.56 -11.41 -10.39
N PHE A 609 -0.88 -11.01 -9.31
CA PHE A 609 -0.70 -9.60 -8.97
C PHE A 609 0.65 -9.34 -8.27
N ILE A 610 1.02 -8.05 -8.21
CA ILE A 610 2.23 -7.60 -7.52
C ILE A 610 1.91 -7.37 -6.04
N GLU A 611 2.32 -8.30 -5.17
CA GLU A 611 2.29 -8.12 -3.72
C GLU A 611 3.70 -7.73 -3.24
N TYR A 612 3.81 -6.65 -2.46
CA TYR A 612 5.06 -6.06 -1.99
C TYR A 612 6.03 -5.73 -3.14
N SER A 613 6.84 -6.71 -3.55
CA SER A 613 7.72 -6.64 -4.73
C SER A 613 7.91 -8.00 -5.41
N ASP A 614 7.05 -8.96 -5.06
CA ASP A 614 6.96 -10.30 -5.64
C ASP A 614 5.79 -10.33 -6.63
N VAL A 615 5.71 -11.38 -7.45
CA VAL A 615 4.48 -11.71 -8.18
C VAL A 615 3.84 -12.91 -7.52
N VAL A 616 2.61 -12.72 -7.07
CA VAL A 616 1.80 -13.68 -6.30
C VAL A 616 0.69 -14.22 -7.18
N ARG A 617 0.43 -15.52 -7.06
CA ARG A 617 -0.74 -16.24 -7.57
C ARG A 617 -1.75 -16.37 -6.44
N PHE A 618 -3.01 -16.07 -6.72
CA PHE A 618 -4.15 -16.33 -5.83
C PHE A 618 -5.20 -17.13 -6.61
N ASN A 619 -5.61 -18.27 -6.08
CA ASN A 619 -6.66 -19.08 -6.69
C ASN A 619 -8.03 -18.58 -6.24
N LEU A 620 -8.94 -18.35 -7.19
CA LEU A 620 -10.32 -17.92 -6.90
C LEU A 620 -11.15 -19.02 -6.25
N VAL A 621 -10.83 -20.30 -6.48
CA VAL A 621 -11.54 -21.45 -5.88
C VAL A 621 -11.03 -21.66 -4.45
N THR A 622 -9.86 -22.27 -4.28
CA THR A 622 -9.28 -22.64 -2.96
C THR A 622 -8.89 -21.45 -2.07
N ARG A 623 -8.92 -20.21 -2.59
CA ARG A 623 -8.49 -18.97 -1.90
C ARG A 623 -7.01 -18.96 -1.45
N GLU A 624 -6.24 -19.93 -1.93
CA GLU A 624 -4.81 -20.06 -1.64
C GLU A 624 -3.98 -18.95 -2.28
N LYS A 625 -2.85 -18.64 -1.64
CA LYS A 625 -1.95 -17.57 -2.05
C LYS A 625 -0.50 -18.03 -2.08
N GLN A 626 0.13 -18.01 -3.24
CA GLN A 626 1.48 -18.52 -3.48
C GLN A 626 2.37 -17.46 -4.14
N ILE A 627 3.59 -17.24 -3.62
CA ILE A 627 4.62 -16.47 -4.34
C ILE A 627 5.08 -17.31 -5.53
N VAL A 628 4.84 -16.82 -6.76
CA VAL A 628 5.30 -17.50 -7.98
C VAL A 628 6.57 -16.87 -8.54
N ILE A 629 6.78 -15.56 -8.39
CA ILE A 629 8.07 -14.92 -8.70
C ILE A 629 8.52 -14.12 -7.49
N ASP A 630 9.53 -14.64 -6.78
CA ASP A 630 10.15 -13.95 -5.66
C ASP A 630 10.98 -12.75 -6.16
N ARG A 631 10.95 -11.65 -5.40
CA ARG A 631 11.66 -10.38 -5.69
C ARG A 631 13.17 -10.53 -5.94
N SER A 632 13.83 -11.56 -5.43
CA SER A 632 15.25 -11.85 -5.67
C SER A 632 15.53 -12.47 -7.05
N GLN A 633 14.52 -13.06 -7.70
CA GLN A 633 14.60 -13.54 -9.08
C GLN A 633 14.52 -12.40 -10.11
N LEU A 634 14.08 -11.21 -9.68
CA LEU A 634 13.85 -10.01 -10.49
C LEU A 634 15.05 -9.06 -10.43
N LEU A 635 15.68 -8.73 -11.57
CA LEU A 635 16.96 -7.98 -11.65
C LEU A 635 17.06 -6.68 -10.84
N THR A 636 15.96 -5.94 -10.69
CA THR A 636 15.87 -4.74 -9.86
C THR A 636 14.79 -4.80 -8.78
N ASN A 637 14.33 -6.00 -8.38
CA ASN A 637 13.45 -6.25 -7.23
C ASN A 637 12.27 -5.27 -7.03
N PHE A 638 11.74 -4.68 -8.11
CA PHE A 638 10.68 -3.67 -8.12
C PHE A 638 9.80 -3.86 -9.36
N PRO A 639 8.96 -4.91 -9.42
CA PRO A 639 7.93 -5.05 -10.44
C PRO A 639 6.97 -3.84 -10.39
N VAL A 640 6.48 -3.43 -11.56
CA VAL A 640 5.58 -2.26 -11.71
C VAL A 640 4.42 -2.49 -12.69
N HIS A 641 4.39 -3.62 -13.40
CA HIS A 641 3.30 -4.08 -14.28
C HIS A 641 3.60 -5.52 -14.76
N ILE A 642 2.56 -6.30 -15.05
CA ILE A 642 2.63 -7.71 -15.46
C ILE A 642 1.68 -8.03 -16.63
N ILE A 643 2.11 -8.93 -17.53
CA ILE A 643 1.26 -9.53 -18.58
C ILE A 643 1.33 -11.07 -18.45
N TYR A 644 0.21 -11.75 -18.68
CA TYR A 644 0.17 -13.19 -18.94
C TYR A 644 0.10 -13.50 -20.45
N ASP A 645 0.93 -14.40 -20.98
CA ASP A 645 0.89 -14.87 -22.38
C ASP A 645 0.21 -16.24 -22.48
N ASP A 646 -1.12 -16.24 -22.65
CA ASP A 646 -1.99 -17.43 -22.74
C ASP A 646 -1.50 -18.46 -23.78
N ASN A 647 -0.78 -18.03 -24.81
CA ASN A 647 -0.33 -18.90 -25.89
C ASN A 647 0.84 -19.80 -25.47
N ARG A 648 1.46 -19.55 -24.31
CA ARG A 648 2.74 -20.14 -23.92
C ARG A 648 2.94 -20.41 -22.42
N ASP A 649 1.96 -20.05 -21.60
CA ASP A 649 1.96 -20.24 -20.15
C ASP A 649 3.13 -19.51 -19.45
N ARG A 650 3.07 -18.17 -19.47
CA ARG A 650 4.17 -17.29 -19.06
C ARG A 650 3.68 -15.99 -18.46
N LEU A 651 4.33 -15.60 -17.37
CA LEU A 651 4.34 -14.21 -16.94
C LEU A 651 5.43 -13.43 -17.69
N ILE A 652 5.14 -12.17 -17.97
CA ILE A 652 6.07 -11.14 -18.43
C ILE A 652 5.97 -9.98 -17.45
N VAL A 653 7.05 -9.71 -16.72
CA VAL A 653 7.13 -8.70 -15.66
C VAL A 653 7.93 -7.51 -16.17
N ASN A 654 7.40 -6.29 -16.00
CA ASN A 654 8.17 -5.07 -16.12
C ASN A 654 8.65 -4.65 -14.73
N ASN A 655 9.97 -4.52 -14.59
CA ASN A 655 10.68 -4.37 -13.34
C ASN A 655 11.58 -3.13 -13.41
N GLY A 656 11.40 -2.17 -12.50
CA GLY A 656 12.35 -1.06 -12.34
C GLY A 656 11.78 0.31 -12.03
N LEU A 657 12.55 1.04 -11.22
CA LEU A 657 12.24 2.41 -10.79
C LEU A 657 12.81 3.48 -11.74
N GLY A 658 14.06 3.30 -12.17
CA GLY A 658 14.83 4.27 -12.99
C GLY A 658 15.41 3.67 -14.28
N ARG A 659 16.09 2.52 -14.17
CA ARG A 659 16.32 1.59 -15.28
C ARG A 659 15.22 0.53 -15.25
N SER A 660 14.84 0.00 -16.41
CA SER A 660 13.74 -0.96 -16.52
C SER A 660 14.19 -2.22 -17.22
N PHE A 661 13.70 -3.36 -16.75
CA PHE A 661 13.90 -4.69 -17.30
C PHE A 661 12.53 -5.29 -17.60
N ILE A 662 12.38 -5.86 -18.78
CA ILE A 662 11.23 -6.73 -19.09
C ILE A 662 11.74 -8.16 -19.04
N GLU A 663 11.24 -8.94 -18.09
CA GLU A 663 11.68 -10.28 -17.74
C GLU A 663 10.51 -11.24 -17.93
N SER A 664 10.73 -12.43 -18.51
CA SER A 664 9.65 -13.41 -18.70
C SER A 664 10.04 -14.77 -18.17
N PHE A 665 9.10 -15.34 -17.42
CA PHE A 665 9.24 -16.58 -16.67
C PHE A 665 8.31 -17.63 -17.29
N ALA A 666 8.78 -18.87 -17.36
CA ALA A 666 7.87 -20.01 -17.46
C ALA A 666 7.19 -20.15 -16.10
N LEU A 667 5.89 -20.44 -16.12
CA LEU A 667 5.26 -21.09 -14.99
C LEU A 667 5.58 -22.58 -15.08
N ASP A 668 6.16 -23.14 -14.04
CA ASP A 668 6.31 -24.58 -13.87
C ASP A 668 6.30 -24.95 -12.38
N ASP A 669 5.77 -26.14 -12.09
CA ASP A 669 5.43 -26.60 -10.74
C ASP A 669 6.68 -26.84 -9.86
N SER A 670 7.88 -26.67 -10.42
CA SER A 670 9.17 -26.87 -9.75
C SER A 670 9.96 -25.58 -9.49
N GLY A 671 9.43 -24.43 -9.91
CA GLY A 671 9.97 -23.09 -9.60
C GLY A 671 10.26 -22.24 -10.83
N ASN A 672 9.57 -21.09 -10.93
CA ASN A 672 9.54 -20.23 -12.11
C ASN A 672 10.91 -19.89 -12.70
N SER A 673 11.11 -20.35 -13.94
CA SER A 673 12.38 -20.24 -14.67
C SER A 673 12.40 -19.03 -15.60
N LEU A 674 13.37 -18.12 -15.41
CA LEU A 674 13.60 -16.95 -16.29
C LEU A 674 14.05 -17.38 -17.70
N ILE A 675 13.24 -17.05 -18.71
CA ILE A 675 13.45 -17.41 -20.13
C ILE A 675 14.21 -16.30 -20.87
N ASN A 676 13.78 -15.06 -20.72
CA ASN A 676 14.19 -13.91 -21.53
C ASN A 676 14.23 -12.64 -20.68
N GLN A 677 15.21 -11.76 -20.94
CA GLN A 677 15.31 -10.44 -20.31
C GLN A 677 15.76 -9.34 -21.29
N LEU A 678 15.06 -8.19 -21.25
CA LEU A 678 15.32 -7.00 -22.07
C LEU A 678 15.52 -5.78 -21.17
N GLY A 679 16.77 -5.32 -21.03
CA GLY A 679 17.12 -4.16 -20.19
C GLY A 679 17.04 -2.81 -20.91
N SER A 680 16.83 -1.74 -20.14
CA SER A 680 16.77 -0.36 -20.64
C SER A 680 17.30 0.70 -19.67
N VAL A 681 17.73 1.83 -20.24
CA VAL A 681 18.04 3.06 -19.49
C VAL A 681 16.84 4.01 -19.38
N ASP A 682 15.73 3.71 -20.04
CA ASP A 682 14.47 4.43 -19.87
C ASP A 682 13.66 3.85 -18.69
N VAL A 683 12.75 4.66 -18.13
CA VAL A 683 11.67 4.20 -17.23
C VAL A 683 10.50 3.71 -18.07
N TYR A 684 10.13 2.45 -17.89
CA TYR A 684 8.88 1.84 -18.39
C TYR A 684 7.86 1.77 -17.26
N ARG A 685 6.58 1.81 -17.61
CA ARG A 685 5.49 1.57 -16.66
C ARG A 685 4.69 0.37 -17.10
N ASP A 686 3.98 0.51 -18.20
CA ASP A 686 3.09 -0.50 -18.76
C ASP A 686 3.60 -1.05 -20.10
N MET A 687 3.10 -2.22 -20.48
CA MET A 687 3.38 -2.89 -21.74
C MET A 687 2.18 -3.73 -22.22
N VAL A 688 1.99 -3.81 -23.53
CA VAL A 688 0.89 -4.58 -24.13
C VAL A 688 1.44 -5.52 -25.21
N LEU A 689 1.03 -6.78 -25.15
CA LEU A 689 1.38 -7.79 -26.15
C LEU A 689 0.70 -7.47 -27.50
N LEU A 690 1.52 -7.19 -28.52
CA LEU A 690 1.03 -6.95 -29.89
C LEU A 690 0.91 -8.26 -30.67
N ASP A 691 1.90 -9.13 -30.50
CA ASP A 691 1.95 -10.53 -30.93
C ASP A 691 3.02 -11.29 -30.14
N ASP A 692 3.04 -12.62 -30.33
CA ASP A 692 4.12 -13.56 -30.09
C ASP A 692 5.49 -13.02 -29.64
N ASN A 693 6.11 -12.10 -30.39
CA ASN A 693 7.47 -11.63 -30.10
C ASN A 693 7.54 -10.09 -30.02
N ARG A 694 6.41 -9.39 -29.87
CA ARG A 694 6.38 -7.92 -29.88
C ARG A 694 5.51 -7.34 -28.77
N LEU A 695 6.14 -6.48 -27.96
CA LEU A 695 5.49 -5.65 -26.96
C LEU A 695 5.38 -4.21 -27.48
N LEU A 696 4.27 -3.54 -27.21
CA LEU A 696 4.22 -2.08 -27.11
C LEU A 696 4.58 -1.72 -25.67
N VAL A 697 5.37 -0.65 -25.45
CA VAL A 697 5.84 -0.27 -24.11
C VAL A 697 5.65 1.23 -23.89
N ALA A 698 5.04 1.59 -22.76
CA ALA A 698 4.88 2.96 -22.28
C ALA A 698 6.17 3.44 -21.61
N VAL A 699 6.88 4.36 -22.28
CA VAL A 699 8.17 4.89 -21.82
C VAL A 699 7.95 6.23 -21.12
N ARG A 700 7.73 6.17 -19.82
CA ARG A 700 7.40 7.29 -18.94
C ARG A 700 8.47 8.39 -18.96
N SER A 701 9.75 8.04 -18.86
CA SER A 701 10.86 9.01 -18.73
C SER A 701 11.03 9.93 -19.94
N ASN A 702 10.49 9.54 -21.11
CA ASN A 702 10.69 10.21 -22.38
C ASN A 702 9.37 10.44 -23.15
N ASN A 703 8.21 10.39 -22.47
CA ASN A 703 6.86 10.65 -23.01
C ASN A 703 6.62 10.02 -24.40
N ARG A 704 6.90 8.71 -24.53
CA ARG A 704 6.80 7.99 -25.82
C ARG A 704 6.28 6.55 -25.65
N LEU A 705 5.65 6.04 -26.69
CA LEU A 705 5.38 4.61 -26.86
C LEU A 705 6.41 4.02 -27.84
N VAL A 706 6.97 2.85 -27.53
CA VAL A 706 7.91 2.15 -28.42
C VAL A 706 7.52 0.68 -28.58
N THR A 707 7.72 0.12 -29.77
CA THR A 707 7.62 -1.34 -29.96
C THR A 707 8.97 -2.00 -29.66
N ARG A 708 8.95 -3.08 -28.89
CA ARG A 708 10.09 -3.94 -28.56
C ARG A 708 9.91 -5.31 -29.20
N THR A 709 11.00 -5.89 -29.71
CA THR A 709 11.04 -7.34 -30.01
C THR A 709 11.48 -8.06 -28.73
N PHE A 710 10.74 -9.09 -28.32
CA PHE A 710 10.94 -9.77 -27.05
C PHE A 710 11.48 -11.20 -27.22
N ASN A 711 12.68 -11.28 -27.82
CA ASN A 711 13.44 -12.54 -27.98
C ASN A 711 14.96 -12.33 -28.04
N GLU A 712 15.45 -11.17 -27.59
CA GLU A 712 16.86 -10.79 -27.63
C GLU A 712 17.40 -10.54 -26.20
N SER A 713 18.10 -11.53 -25.63
CA SER A 713 18.72 -11.41 -24.31
C SER A 713 19.73 -10.26 -24.25
N ASN A 714 19.61 -9.38 -23.25
CA ASN A 714 20.56 -8.30 -22.92
C ASN A 714 20.71 -7.13 -23.92
N VAL A 715 19.69 -6.82 -24.73
CA VAL A 715 19.75 -5.69 -25.67
C VAL A 715 19.39 -4.33 -25.03
N MET A 716 20.40 -3.67 -24.48
CA MET A 716 20.33 -2.27 -24.02
C MET A 716 20.24 -1.31 -25.22
N GLY A 717 19.04 -0.96 -25.66
CA GLY A 717 18.82 -0.06 -26.81
C GLY A 717 17.49 0.70 -26.80
N SER A 718 17.36 1.71 -27.66
CA SER A 718 16.10 2.45 -27.86
C SER A 718 15.16 1.72 -28.83
N GLY A 719 13.90 1.54 -28.46
CA GLY A 719 12.91 0.82 -29.27
C GLY A 719 12.50 1.58 -30.54
N ASN A 720 11.82 0.89 -31.45
CA ASN A 720 11.22 1.54 -32.61
C ASN A 720 10.07 2.44 -32.12
N LEU A 721 10.13 3.73 -32.45
CA LEU A 721 9.12 4.70 -32.03
C LEU A 721 7.75 4.36 -32.62
N PHE A 722 6.74 4.22 -31.77
CA PHE A 722 5.34 4.08 -32.16
C PHE A 722 4.64 5.45 -32.09
N ALA A 723 4.71 6.13 -30.94
CA ALA A 723 4.10 7.45 -30.75
C ALA A 723 4.88 8.34 -29.78
N ASN A 724 4.81 9.67 -29.96
CA ASN A 724 5.38 10.68 -29.05
C ASN A 724 4.59 12.01 -29.05
N GLN A 725 3.29 11.96 -29.36
CA GLN A 725 2.41 13.13 -29.40
C GLN A 725 1.21 12.88 -28.47
N GLY A 726 0.84 13.87 -27.65
CA GLY A 726 -0.24 13.75 -26.68
C GLY A 726 0.08 12.87 -25.45
N LEU A 727 1.35 12.55 -25.20
CA LEU A 727 1.79 11.74 -24.06
C LEU A 727 2.43 12.65 -22.99
N ASP A 728 2.07 12.44 -21.72
CA ASP A 728 2.70 13.11 -20.57
C ASP A 728 2.67 12.26 -19.30
N LYS A 729 3.84 11.73 -18.90
CA LYS A 729 4.00 10.63 -17.94
C LYS A 729 2.97 9.50 -18.23
N PRO A 730 3.07 8.80 -19.39
CA PRO A 730 2.18 7.68 -19.68
C PRO A 730 2.39 6.55 -18.66
N GLU A 731 1.33 6.08 -18.02
CA GLU A 731 1.40 5.04 -16.97
C GLU A 731 0.75 3.70 -17.41
N HIS A 732 -0.43 3.68 -18.06
CA HIS A 732 -1.17 2.46 -18.42
C HIS A 732 -1.74 2.55 -19.86
N MET A 733 -1.79 1.44 -20.62
CA MET A 733 -2.32 1.37 -21.99
C MET A 733 -3.37 0.26 -22.15
N VAL A 734 -4.46 0.54 -22.88
CA VAL A 734 -5.47 -0.49 -23.24
C VAL A 734 -5.64 -0.58 -24.75
N ARG A 735 -5.61 -1.80 -25.28
CA ARG A 735 -5.89 -2.10 -26.69
C ARG A 735 -7.37 -2.39 -26.92
N LEU A 736 -7.97 -1.67 -27.85
CA LEU A 736 -9.37 -1.86 -28.26
C LEU A 736 -9.50 -2.86 -29.41
N ASN A 737 -10.70 -3.46 -29.53
CA ASN A 737 -11.03 -4.45 -30.56
C ASN A 737 -10.98 -3.90 -32.00
N ASP A 738 -11.05 -2.58 -32.20
CA ASP A 738 -10.85 -1.93 -33.50
C ASP A 738 -9.37 -1.62 -33.83
N GLY A 739 -8.45 -1.99 -32.93
CA GLY A 739 -7.01 -1.78 -33.07
C GLY A 739 -6.49 -0.45 -32.56
N ARG A 740 -7.33 0.44 -32.01
CA ARG A 740 -6.85 1.63 -31.28
C ARG A 740 -6.12 1.24 -30.01
N ILE A 741 -5.16 2.07 -29.62
CA ILE A 741 -4.51 2.05 -28.29
C ILE A 741 -4.98 3.28 -27.53
N LEU A 742 -5.51 3.09 -26.32
CA LEU A 742 -5.75 4.15 -25.35
C LEU A 742 -4.60 4.20 -24.33
N VAL A 743 -4.25 5.38 -23.82
CA VAL A 743 -3.17 5.57 -22.85
C VAL A 743 -3.59 6.57 -21.77
N SER A 744 -3.36 6.24 -20.49
CA SER A 744 -3.50 7.19 -19.38
C SER A 744 -2.22 8.00 -19.21
N ASN A 745 -2.36 9.32 -19.05
CA ASN A 745 -1.27 10.26 -18.78
C ASN A 745 -1.39 10.77 -17.34
N ALA A 746 -0.49 10.38 -16.44
CA ALA A 746 -0.51 10.91 -15.07
C ALA A 746 -0.02 12.36 -14.97
N GLY A 747 0.76 12.85 -15.95
CA GLY A 747 1.21 14.25 -16.00
C GLY A 747 0.09 15.21 -16.38
N ALA A 748 -0.75 14.81 -17.34
CA ALA A 748 -1.88 15.60 -17.81
C ALA A 748 -3.22 15.28 -17.10
N GLY A 749 -3.34 14.12 -16.44
CA GLY A 749 -4.59 13.65 -15.83
C GLY A 749 -5.68 13.27 -16.83
N ASN A 750 -5.30 12.96 -18.09
CA ASN A 750 -6.21 12.66 -19.20
C ASN A 750 -5.97 11.26 -19.78
N ILE A 751 -6.86 10.81 -20.67
CA ILE A 751 -6.71 9.60 -21.47
C ILE A 751 -6.67 10.00 -22.93
N VAL A 752 -5.71 9.47 -23.69
CA VAL A 752 -5.51 9.77 -25.12
C VAL A 752 -5.64 8.54 -26.01
N ALA A 753 -5.96 8.73 -27.28
CA ALA A 753 -6.15 7.66 -28.26
C ALA A 753 -5.14 7.73 -29.42
N PHE A 754 -4.70 6.55 -29.87
CA PHE A 754 -3.87 6.32 -31.05
C PHE A 754 -4.52 5.28 -31.96
N ASP A 755 -4.28 5.37 -33.26
CA ASP A 755 -4.57 4.28 -34.20
C ASP A 755 -3.52 3.15 -34.11
N ALA A 756 -3.82 2.02 -34.77
CA ALA A 756 -2.96 0.83 -34.82
C ALA A 756 -1.56 1.06 -35.45
N SER A 757 -1.30 2.25 -36.01
CA SER A 757 -0.01 2.67 -36.60
C SER A 757 0.72 3.72 -35.76
N GLY A 758 0.19 4.09 -34.58
CA GLY A 758 0.76 5.14 -33.71
C GLY A 758 0.32 6.56 -34.06
N GLY A 759 -0.64 6.73 -34.98
CA GLY A 759 -1.23 8.03 -35.30
C GLY A 759 -2.07 8.56 -34.15
N PHE A 760 -1.69 9.71 -33.56
CA PHE A 760 -2.44 10.36 -32.50
C PHE A 760 -3.81 10.84 -32.99
N LEU A 761 -4.88 10.38 -32.35
CA LEU A 761 -6.27 10.67 -32.71
C LEU A 761 -6.86 11.83 -31.89
N GLY A 762 -6.33 12.08 -30.69
CA GLY A 762 -6.78 13.14 -29.78
C GLY A 762 -6.87 12.67 -28.33
N GLU A 763 -7.43 13.52 -27.48
CA GLU A 763 -7.92 13.10 -26.16
C GLU A 763 -9.13 12.18 -26.34
N PHE A 764 -9.15 11.08 -25.59
CA PHE A 764 -10.29 10.19 -25.44
C PHE A 764 -11.15 10.67 -24.26
N VAL A 765 -10.55 10.93 -23.10
CA VAL A 765 -11.19 11.61 -21.96
C VAL A 765 -10.29 12.77 -21.54
N ALA A 766 -10.86 13.98 -21.44
CA ALA A 766 -10.12 15.17 -21.05
C ALA A 766 -9.88 15.24 -19.53
N ALA A 767 -8.85 15.98 -19.11
CA ALA A 767 -8.49 16.09 -17.70
C ALA A 767 -9.61 16.69 -16.84
N GLY A 768 -10.01 15.97 -15.78
CA GLY A 768 -11.12 16.38 -14.90
C GLY A 768 -12.52 16.17 -15.49
N ASP A 769 -12.66 15.58 -16.68
CA ASP A 769 -13.98 15.42 -17.31
C ASP A 769 -14.86 14.45 -16.50
N ASN A 770 -16.11 14.85 -16.29
CA ASN A 770 -17.09 14.21 -15.38
C ASN A 770 -16.59 13.96 -13.93
N GLY A 771 -15.45 14.55 -13.55
CA GLY A 771 -14.81 14.38 -12.24
C GLY A 771 -13.66 13.36 -12.19
N LEU A 772 -13.25 12.76 -13.32
CA LEU A 772 -12.11 11.84 -13.36
C LEU A 772 -10.82 12.56 -12.92
N ALA A 773 -10.15 12.06 -11.88
CA ALA A 773 -8.90 12.60 -11.37
C ALA A 773 -7.88 11.47 -11.14
N THR A 774 -6.70 11.62 -11.75
CA THR A 774 -5.60 10.64 -11.71
C THR A 774 -6.03 9.25 -12.22
N PRO A 775 -6.18 9.07 -13.56
CA PRO A 775 -6.47 7.77 -14.17
C PRO A 775 -5.33 6.78 -13.89
N THR A 776 -5.56 5.87 -12.96
CA THR A 776 -4.56 4.99 -12.33
C THR A 776 -4.50 3.63 -13.00
N CYS A 777 -5.67 3.09 -13.37
CA CYS A 777 -5.84 1.84 -14.10
C CYS A 777 -6.80 2.06 -15.27
N MET A 778 -6.74 1.17 -16.26
CA MET A 778 -7.78 1.04 -17.27
C MET A 778 -7.93 -0.43 -17.70
N GLU A 779 -9.14 -0.94 -17.89
CA GLU A 779 -9.37 -2.28 -18.49
C GLU A 779 -10.58 -2.25 -19.44
N ARG A 780 -10.64 -3.17 -20.41
CA ARG A 780 -11.70 -3.30 -21.41
C ARG A 780 -12.59 -4.50 -21.08
N GLY A 781 -13.68 -4.24 -20.36
CA GLY A 781 -14.62 -5.26 -19.88
C GLY A 781 -15.33 -6.07 -20.98
N PRO A 782 -16.04 -7.16 -20.62
CA PRO A 782 -16.71 -8.06 -21.57
C PRO A 782 -17.74 -7.39 -22.50
N ASP A 783 -18.30 -6.26 -22.09
CA ASP A 783 -19.19 -5.41 -22.88
C ASP A 783 -18.47 -4.51 -23.93
N ASN A 784 -17.15 -4.62 -24.03
CA ASN A 784 -16.27 -3.78 -24.85
C ASN A 784 -16.34 -2.27 -24.49
N ARG A 785 -16.71 -1.91 -23.26
CA ARG A 785 -16.49 -0.57 -22.68
C ARG A 785 -15.13 -0.46 -22.01
N LEU A 786 -14.70 0.77 -21.74
CA LEU A 786 -13.48 1.05 -20.99
C LEU A 786 -13.83 1.36 -19.53
N TYR A 787 -13.28 0.59 -18.60
CA TYR A 787 -13.38 0.80 -17.17
C TYR A 787 -12.10 1.50 -16.71
N VAL A 788 -12.22 2.52 -15.86
CA VAL A 788 -11.12 3.42 -15.49
C VAL A 788 -11.12 3.67 -13.99
N CYS A 789 -10.02 3.34 -13.30
CA CYS A 789 -9.80 3.70 -11.91
C CYS A 789 -9.46 5.19 -11.78
N SER A 790 -10.10 5.88 -10.83
CA SER A 790 -9.82 7.28 -10.48
C SER A 790 -9.21 7.36 -9.08
N GLY A 791 -7.95 6.94 -8.94
CA GLY A 791 -7.21 6.84 -7.67
C GLY A 791 -6.93 8.15 -6.91
N ALA A 792 -7.62 9.24 -7.24
CA ALA A 792 -7.71 10.46 -6.42
C ALA A 792 -9.15 10.88 -6.10
N THR A 793 -10.15 10.07 -6.46
CA THR A 793 -11.56 10.20 -6.03
C THR A 793 -12.21 8.89 -5.60
N ASP A 794 -11.49 7.76 -5.69
CA ASP A 794 -11.91 6.43 -5.27
C ASP A 794 -13.17 5.92 -6.00
N GLU A 795 -13.33 6.39 -7.24
CA GLU A 795 -14.44 6.05 -8.14
C GLU A 795 -13.94 5.22 -9.34
N ILE A 796 -14.84 4.40 -9.91
CA ILE A 796 -14.60 3.68 -11.17
C ILE A 796 -15.58 4.20 -12.22
N PHE A 797 -15.03 4.66 -13.34
CA PHE A 797 -15.77 5.26 -14.45
C PHE A 797 -15.84 4.29 -15.63
N VAL A 798 -16.98 4.23 -16.31
CA VAL A 798 -17.20 3.40 -17.51
C VAL A 798 -17.45 4.29 -18.72
N TYR A 799 -16.59 4.20 -19.73
CA TYR A 799 -16.67 5.00 -20.96
C TYR A 799 -17.05 4.15 -22.17
N ASP A 800 -17.92 4.67 -23.03
CA ASP A 800 -18.26 4.07 -24.31
C ASP A 800 -17.08 4.20 -25.29
N THR A 801 -16.54 3.08 -25.75
CA THR A 801 -15.30 3.04 -26.55
C THR A 801 -15.45 3.66 -27.95
N LEU A 802 -16.67 3.80 -28.47
CA LEU A 802 -16.95 4.31 -29.82
C LEU A 802 -17.20 5.82 -29.84
N THR A 803 -17.79 6.38 -28.78
CA THR A 803 -18.19 7.79 -28.67
C THR A 803 -17.38 8.61 -27.68
N SER A 804 -16.56 7.94 -26.86
CA SER A 804 -15.81 8.51 -25.72
C SER A 804 -16.68 9.12 -24.61
N GLY A 805 -18.00 8.97 -24.67
CA GLY A 805 -18.90 9.47 -23.63
C GLY A 805 -18.81 8.64 -22.36
N LEU A 806 -18.91 9.30 -21.19
CA LEU A 806 -19.16 8.59 -19.93
C LEU A 806 -20.51 7.85 -20.04
N PHE A 807 -20.48 6.53 -19.85
CA PHE A 807 -21.68 5.70 -19.77
C PHE A 807 -22.27 5.75 -18.35
N THR A 808 -21.44 5.50 -17.33
CA THR A 808 -21.78 5.72 -15.92
C THR A 808 -20.52 5.84 -15.05
N LYS A 809 -20.65 6.37 -13.82
CA LYS A 809 -19.77 5.93 -12.73
C LYS A 809 -20.37 4.62 -12.20
N ILE A 810 -19.58 3.55 -12.14
CA ILE A 810 -20.09 2.23 -11.74
C ILE A 810 -19.85 2.00 -10.25
N VAL A 811 -18.63 2.26 -9.75
CA VAL A 811 -18.33 2.26 -8.32
C VAL A 811 -18.10 3.70 -7.84
N ALA A 812 -18.64 4.04 -6.67
CA ALA A 812 -18.57 5.36 -6.06
C ALA A 812 -17.56 5.38 -4.89
N ALA A 813 -17.02 6.57 -4.59
CA ALA A 813 -16.04 6.81 -3.53
C ALA A 813 -16.37 6.09 -2.20
N GLY A 814 -15.48 5.22 -1.75
CA GLY A 814 -15.61 4.47 -0.49
C GLY A 814 -16.70 3.37 -0.47
N ALA A 815 -17.34 3.05 -1.58
CA ALA A 815 -18.17 1.85 -1.68
C ALA A 815 -17.30 0.61 -1.42
N GLY A 816 -17.76 -0.32 -0.58
CA GLY A 816 -16.97 -1.50 -0.19
C GLY A 816 -15.68 -1.21 0.60
N GLY A 817 -15.40 0.05 0.95
CA GLY A 817 -14.08 0.44 1.48
C GLY A 817 -13.04 0.81 0.41
N LEU A 818 -13.45 0.99 -0.85
CA LEU A 818 -12.54 1.35 -1.95
C LEU A 818 -11.73 2.61 -1.66
N ASP A 819 -10.40 2.49 -1.69
CA ASP A 819 -9.42 3.55 -1.41
C ASP A 819 -8.20 3.37 -2.31
N ARG A 820 -7.93 4.36 -3.17
CA ARG A 820 -6.97 4.33 -4.29
C ARG A 820 -7.03 3.05 -5.15
N PRO A 821 -8.06 2.87 -5.99
CA PRO A 821 -8.12 1.78 -6.97
C PRO A 821 -6.98 1.87 -7.99
N VAL A 822 -6.28 0.75 -8.28
CA VAL A 822 -5.11 0.73 -9.19
C VAL A 822 -5.06 -0.38 -10.23
N GLY A 823 -5.93 -1.39 -10.13
CA GLY A 823 -6.01 -2.49 -11.09
C GLY A 823 -7.42 -3.08 -11.11
N ILE A 824 -7.84 -3.58 -12.27
CA ILE A 824 -9.17 -4.19 -12.49
C ILE A 824 -9.00 -5.45 -13.32
N VAL A 825 -9.65 -6.55 -12.92
CA VAL A 825 -9.88 -7.74 -13.76
C VAL A 825 -11.33 -8.18 -13.67
N PHE A 826 -11.80 -8.90 -14.70
CA PHE A 826 -13.14 -9.48 -14.74
C PHE A 826 -13.08 -10.98 -14.48
N ILE A 827 -13.76 -11.41 -13.40
CA ILE A 827 -13.96 -12.82 -13.08
C ILE A 827 -15.31 -13.30 -13.64
N GLY A 828 -15.48 -14.61 -13.79
CA GLY A 828 -16.82 -15.18 -13.94
C GLY A 828 -17.62 -14.89 -12.66
N LYS A 829 -18.95 -14.94 -12.73
CA LYS A 829 -19.69 -15.13 -11.48
C LYS A 829 -19.46 -16.56 -11.00
N VAL A 830 -19.15 -16.66 -9.72
CA VAL A 830 -19.44 -17.81 -8.88
C VAL A 830 -20.89 -18.24 -9.16
N LEU A 831 -21.13 -19.50 -9.50
CA LEU A 831 -22.47 -20.08 -9.56
C LEU A 831 -22.79 -20.83 -8.27
N ASP A 832 -21.82 -21.57 -7.71
CA ASP A 832 -21.75 -21.92 -6.29
C ASP A 832 -20.30 -21.74 -5.75
N ASP A 833 -20.16 -21.62 -4.43
CA ASP A 833 -18.91 -21.49 -3.65
C ASP A 833 -18.98 -22.30 -2.31
N GLU A 834 -20.15 -22.80 -1.87
CA GLU A 834 -20.32 -23.50 -0.56
C GLU A 834 -21.49 -24.53 -0.59
N PRO A 835 -21.26 -25.82 -0.25
CA PRO A 835 -22.20 -26.91 -0.50
C PRO A 835 -23.58 -26.71 0.16
N PHE A 836 -24.64 -26.92 -0.65
CA PHE A 836 -26.06 -26.70 -0.38
C PHE A 836 -26.48 -26.71 1.11
N ASN A 837 -26.42 -25.55 1.78
CA ASN A 837 -26.93 -25.43 3.16
C ASN A 837 -28.46 -25.56 3.14
N PRO A 838 -29.05 -26.66 3.65
CA PRO A 838 -30.47 -26.93 3.40
C PRO A 838 -31.42 -26.01 4.19
N GLN A 839 -30.89 -25.19 5.10
CA GLN A 839 -31.64 -24.21 5.90
C GLN A 839 -31.49 -22.77 5.41
N ASN A 840 -30.71 -22.53 4.35
CA ASN A 840 -30.72 -21.26 3.63
C ASN A 840 -31.95 -21.19 2.68
N ASP A 841 -32.12 -20.01 2.09
CA ASP A 841 -33.21 -19.54 1.22
C ASP A 841 -32.45 -18.83 0.07
N SER A 842 -32.13 -19.58 -0.99
CA SER A 842 -31.07 -19.21 -1.96
C SER A 842 -31.47 -18.13 -2.96
N ASP A 843 -32.74 -18.04 -3.34
CA ASP A 843 -33.28 -17.03 -4.26
C ASP A 843 -34.04 -15.88 -3.53
N PHE A 844 -34.21 -16.00 -2.21
CA PHE A 844 -34.83 -15.02 -1.31
C PHE A 844 -36.36 -14.86 -1.46
N ASP A 845 -37.05 -15.90 -1.92
CA ASP A 845 -38.52 -16.03 -1.89
C ASP A 845 -39.08 -16.04 -0.45
N GLY A 846 -38.42 -16.78 0.44
CA GLY A 846 -38.88 -17.03 1.82
C GLY A 846 -39.15 -18.48 2.20
N VAL A 847 -39.02 -19.43 1.27
CA VAL A 847 -38.90 -20.87 1.53
C VAL A 847 -37.41 -21.25 1.65
N SER A 848 -37.09 -22.23 2.50
CA SER A 848 -35.72 -22.73 2.67
C SER A 848 -35.46 -23.96 1.80
N ASN A 849 -34.28 -24.09 1.20
CA ASN A 849 -33.95 -25.10 0.18
C ASN A 849 -34.38 -26.55 0.51
N ILE A 850 -34.32 -27.03 1.76
CA ILE A 850 -34.80 -28.38 2.14
C ILE A 850 -36.33 -28.57 2.06
N LEU A 851 -37.07 -27.49 1.83
CA LEU A 851 -38.53 -27.44 1.69
C LEU A 851 -38.95 -26.93 0.31
N ASP A 852 -38.00 -26.61 -0.57
CA ASP A 852 -38.26 -26.08 -1.91
C ASP A 852 -37.82 -27.08 -2.99
N PRO A 853 -38.71 -27.48 -3.92
CA PRO A 853 -38.33 -28.30 -5.07
C PRO A 853 -37.54 -27.54 -6.15
N LEU A 854 -37.62 -26.20 -6.22
CA LEU A 854 -36.94 -25.36 -7.23
C LEU A 854 -36.16 -24.20 -6.56
N PRO A 855 -35.16 -24.47 -5.68
CA PRO A 855 -34.52 -23.50 -4.77
C PRO A 855 -33.67 -22.39 -5.43
N LEU A 856 -33.82 -22.17 -6.73
CA LEU A 856 -33.11 -21.17 -7.55
C LEU A 856 -34.05 -20.33 -8.44
N ASP A 857 -35.37 -20.60 -8.44
CA ASP A 857 -36.39 -19.78 -9.12
C ASP A 857 -37.47 -19.36 -8.12
N GLY A 858 -37.20 -18.26 -7.40
CA GLY A 858 -38.11 -17.61 -6.44
C GLY A 858 -39.36 -16.97 -7.07
N SER A 859 -39.89 -17.57 -8.13
CA SER A 859 -41.28 -17.48 -8.57
C SER A 859 -42.06 -18.81 -8.49
N GLU A 860 -41.38 -19.92 -8.17
CA GLU A 860 -41.91 -21.26 -7.89
C GLU A 860 -41.43 -21.72 -6.51
N THR A 861 -42.24 -22.53 -5.81
CA THR A 861 -41.92 -23.05 -4.44
C THR A 861 -42.48 -24.46 -4.21
N SER A 862 -42.93 -25.11 -5.28
CA SER A 862 -43.72 -26.34 -5.24
C SER A 862 -43.72 -27.00 -6.62
N ASP A 863 -43.59 -28.32 -6.61
CA ASP A 863 -43.65 -29.25 -7.73
C ASP A 863 -44.29 -30.52 -7.12
N VAL A 864 -45.54 -30.81 -7.48
CA VAL A 864 -46.36 -31.81 -6.78
C VAL A 864 -46.17 -33.24 -7.32
N ASP A 865 -45.76 -33.40 -8.58
CA ASP A 865 -45.49 -34.72 -9.18
C ASP A 865 -44.00 -35.07 -9.33
N GLY A 866 -43.12 -34.07 -9.34
CA GLY A 866 -41.67 -34.20 -9.45
C GLY A 866 -41.15 -34.31 -10.88
N ASP A 867 -41.82 -33.75 -11.89
CA ASP A 867 -41.34 -33.69 -13.29
C ASP A 867 -40.28 -32.61 -13.55
N GLY A 868 -40.14 -31.62 -12.64
CA GLY A 868 -39.17 -30.53 -12.72
C GLY A 868 -39.70 -29.22 -13.32
N ILE A 869 -41.02 -29.07 -13.44
CA ILE A 869 -41.69 -27.81 -13.79
C ILE A 869 -42.54 -27.35 -12.60
N GLY A 870 -42.27 -26.15 -12.08
CA GLY A 870 -42.96 -25.62 -10.90
C GLY A 870 -44.45 -25.32 -11.10
N ASP A 871 -45.20 -25.38 -10.00
CA ASP A 871 -46.67 -25.32 -9.94
C ASP A 871 -47.33 -24.09 -10.60
N ASN A 872 -46.64 -22.95 -10.75
CA ASN A 872 -47.19 -21.77 -11.42
C ASN A 872 -46.88 -21.71 -12.94
N ALA A 873 -45.98 -22.57 -13.42
CA ALA A 873 -45.55 -22.68 -14.80
C ALA A 873 -46.14 -23.88 -15.55
N ASP A 874 -46.44 -24.98 -14.84
CA ASP A 874 -47.13 -26.15 -15.43
C ASP A 874 -48.64 -25.92 -15.61
N THR A 875 -49.36 -26.97 -16.03
CA THR A 875 -50.75 -26.95 -16.48
C THR A 875 -51.52 -28.25 -16.22
N ASP A 876 -50.89 -29.29 -15.65
CA ASP A 876 -51.42 -30.63 -15.32
C ASP A 876 -50.68 -31.09 -14.04
N ASN A 877 -50.73 -30.27 -12.97
CA ASN A 877 -49.77 -30.22 -11.84
C ASN A 877 -49.61 -31.50 -10.98
N ASP A 878 -50.38 -32.56 -11.21
CA ASP A 878 -50.17 -33.88 -10.60
C ASP A 878 -49.93 -35.02 -11.63
N ASN A 879 -49.80 -34.64 -12.90
CA ASN A 879 -49.64 -35.45 -14.11
C ASN A 879 -50.65 -36.61 -14.24
N ASP A 880 -51.86 -36.52 -13.67
CA ASP A 880 -52.89 -37.55 -13.87
C ASP A 880 -53.45 -37.59 -15.31
N GLY A 881 -53.23 -36.51 -16.06
CA GLY A 881 -53.64 -36.33 -17.45
C GLY A 881 -54.94 -35.54 -17.61
N MET A 882 -55.38 -34.83 -16.56
CA MET A 882 -56.43 -33.82 -16.56
C MET A 882 -55.83 -32.44 -16.22
N PRO A 883 -55.59 -31.55 -17.20
CA PRO A 883 -54.93 -30.27 -16.91
C PRO A 883 -55.81 -29.35 -16.06
N ASP A 884 -55.25 -28.68 -15.04
CA ASP A 884 -55.85 -27.79 -14.03
C ASP A 884 -57.13 -27.07 -14.48
N SER A 885 -57.07 -26.47 -15.66
CA SER A 885 -58.15 -25.68 -16.24
C SER A 885 -59.46 -26.46 -16.47
N PHE A 886 -59.37 -27.79 -16.63
CA PHE A 886 -60.49 -28.72 -16.70
C PHE A 886 -61.02 -29.05 -15.30
N GLU A 887 -60.12 -29.35 -14.38
CA GLU A 887 -60.43 -29.75 -13.00
C GLU A 887 -61.08 -28.64 -12.19
N LEU A 888 -60.47 -27.45 -12.17
CA LEU A 888 -61.02 -26.22 -11.58
C LEU A 888 -62.35 -25.81 -12.24
N THR A 889 -62.63 -26.29 -13.46
CA THR A 889 -63.94 -26.10 -14.12
C THR A 889 -65.02 -27.05 -13.58
N TYR A 890 -64.66 -28.24 -13.09
CA TYR A 890 -65.60 -29.25 -12.58
C TYR A 890 -65.64 -29.40 -11.06
N GLY A 891 -64.61 -28.91 -10.35
CA GLY A 891 -64.48 -28.97 -8.89
C GLY A 891 -63.63 -30.12 -8.38
N PHE A 892 -62.70 -30.59 -9.21
CA PHE A 892 -61.58 -31.47 -8.84
C PHE A 892 -60.41 -30.62 -8.29
N ASP A 893 -59.38 -31.25 -7.75
CA ASP A 893 -58.30 -30.61 -6.97
C ASP A 893 -56.96 -30.93 -7.67
N PRO A 894 -56.32 -29.98 -8.40
CA PRO A 894 -55.16 -30.23 -9.29
C PRO A 894 -53.85 -30.72 -8.65
N LEU A 895 -53.92 -31.23 -7.43
CA LEU A 895 -52.81 -31.70 -6.59
C LEU A 895 -53.17 -33.05 -5.92
N ASP A 896 -54.15 -33.79 -6.46
CA ASP A 896 -54.61 -35.12 -5.98
C ASP A 896 -54.90 -36.06 -7.17
N PRO A 897 -53.88 -36.78 -7.70
CA PRO A 897 -53.98 -37.59 -8.92
C PRO A 897 -54.81 -38.87 -8.73
N SER A 898 -55.48 -39.01 -7.58
CA SER A 898 -56.51 -40.01 -7.38
C SER A 898 -57.86 -39.60 -8.00
N ASP A 899 -58.04 -38.32 -8.36
CA ASP A 899 -59.27 -37.75 -8.91
C ASP A 899 -59.57 -38.22 -10.35
N ALA A 900 -58.59 -38.27 -11.28
CA ALA A 900 -58.73 -38.90 -12.62
C ALA A 900 -59.42 -40.26 -12.61
N ASN A 901 -59.12 -41.03 -11.56
CA ASN A 901 -59.52 -42.41 -11.36
C ASN A 901 -60.88 -42.52 -10.64
N GLY A 902 -61.43 -41.39 -10.18
CA GLY A 902 -62.80 -41.23 -9.70
C GLY A 902 -63.85 -41.30 -10.81
N ASP A 903 -65.09 -41.51 -10.40
CA ASP A 903 -66.31 -41.59 -11.22
C ASP A 903 -67.34 -40.70 -10.49
N ALA A 904 -67.30 -39.39 -10.77
CA ALA A 904 -67.89 -38.40 -9.86
C ALA A 904 -69.42 -38.26 -10.00
N ASP A 905 -70.03 -38.78 -11.07
CA ASP A 905 -71.49 -38.89 -11.21
C ASP A 905 -72.05 -40.33 -11.11
N GLY A 906 -71.20 -41.36 -11.25
CA GLY A 906 -71.54 -42.76 -10.98
C GLY A 906 -72.06 -43.54 -12.19
N ASP A 907 -71.78 -43.11 -13.43
CA ASP A 907 -72.19 -43.82 -14.65
C ASP A 907 -71.21 -44.93 -15.10
N GLY A 908 -69.99 -44.92 -14.57
CA GLY A 908 -68.99 -45.98 -14.73
C GLY A 908 -67.84 -45.67 -15.71
N ILE A 909 -67.74 -44.42 -16.17
CA ILE A 909 -66.54 -43.85 -16.81
C ILE A 909 -65.76 -43.08 -15.73
N THR A 910 -64.43 -42.93 -15.87
CA THR A 910 -63.63 -42.13 -14.92
C THR A 910 -63.35 -40.72 -15.44
N ASN A 911 -63.11 -39.77 -14.54
CA ASN A 911 -62.94 -38.35 -14.82
C ASN A 911 -61.94 -38.08 -15.98
N VAL A 912 -60.76 -38.73 -15.98
CA VAL A 912 -59.77 -38.57 -17.07
C VAL A 912 -60.19 -39.21 -18.39
N ASN A 913 -60.96 -40.30 -18.35
CA ASN A 913 -61.53 -40.90 -19.55
C ASN A 913 -62.64 -40.02 -20.14
N GLU A 914 -63.34 -39.24 -19.31
CA GLU A 914 -64.31 -38.24 -19.74
C GLU A 914 -63.67 -36.98 -20.32
N TYR A 915 -62.58 -36.48 -19.72
CA TYR A 915 -61.76 -35.42 -20.33
C TYR A 915 -61.31 -35.81 -21.75
N ASN A 916 -60.73 -37.00 -21.89
CA ASN A 916 -60.27 -37.55 -23.16
C ASN A 916 -61.40 -37.76 -24.19
N GLN A 917 -62.63 -38.05 -23.74
CA GLN A 917 -63.81 -38.18 -24.61
C GLN A 917 -64.57 -36.87 -24.84
N ARG A 918 -64.30 -35.84 -24.02
CA ARG A 918 -64.97 -34.52 -23.98
C ARG A 918 -66.45 -34.60 -23.58
N SER A 919 -66.77 -35.48 -22.65
CA SER A 919 -68.08 -35.57 -21.97
C SER A 919 -68.11 -34.60 -20.77
N ASN A 920 -68.80 -34.93 -19.66
CA ASN A 920 -69.06 -33.98 -18.58
C ASN A 920 -69.06 -34.72 -17.22
N PRO A 921 -67.93 -34.73 -16.48
CA PRO A 921 -67.65 -35.69 -15.40
C PRO A 921 -68.45 -35.47 -14.10
N ILE A 922 -69.56 -34.74 -14.17
CA ILE A 922 -70.48 -34.48 -13.07
C ILE A 922 -71.95 -34.63 -13.54
N ARG A 923 -72.20 -35.31 -14.68
CA ARG A 923 -73.51 -35.48 -15.34
C ARG A 923 -73.60 -36.72 -16.25
N SER A 924 -73.91 -37.87 -15.64
CA SER A 924 -74.11 -39.16 -16.30
C SER A 924 -74.83 -39.07 -17.64
N GLU A 925 -74.23 -39.58 -18.72
CA GLU A 925 -74.82 -39.46 -20.07
C GLU A 925 -76.14 -40.26 -20.21
N ALA A 926 -76.39 -41.17 -19.26
CA ALA A 926 -77.62 -41.95 -19.10
C ALA A 926 -78.94 -41.14 -19.14
N ASP A 927 -78.92 -39.86 -18.75
CA ASP A 927 -80.11 -39.00 -18.71
C ASP A 927 -80.47 -38.33 -20.07
N PHE A 928 -79.61 -38.42 -21.10
CA PHE A 928 -79.75 -37.61 -22.33
C PHE A 928 -80.55 -38.23 -23.50
N GLU A 929 -81.08 -39.45 -23.38
CA GLU A 929 -81.99 -40.05 -24.40
C GLU A 929 -83.47 -39.60 -24.25
N SER A 930 -83.79 -38.53 -23.50
CA SER A 930 -85.18 -38.07 -23.38
C SER A 930 -85.47 -36.57 -23.22
N GLU A 931 -85.04 -35.70 -24.14
CA GLU A 931 -86.00 -34.79 -24.81
C GLU A 931 -85.53 -34.15 -26.14
N ARG A 932 -86.38 -34.32 -27.17
CA ARG A 932 -86.66 -33.42 -28.30
C ARG A 932 -85.59 -33.19 -29.39
N ALA A 933 -85.81 -33.95 -30.46
CA ALA A 933 -85.95 -33.33 -31.78
C ALA A 933 -87.08 -32.26 -31.80
N SER A 934 -86.74 -30.98 -31.83
CA SER A 934 -87.59 -29.94 -32.43
C SER A 934 -86.82 -28.67 -32.80
N SER A 935 -87.02 -28.21 -34.03
CA SER A 935 -86.42 -27.02 -34.65
C SER A 935 -86.61 -25.70 -33.87
N GLY A 936 -85.49 -24.99 -33.66
CA GLY A 936 -85.32 -23.55 -33.88
C GLY A 936 -86.39 -22.55 -33.42
N GLY A 937 -86.10 -21.82 -32.35
CA GLY A 937 -86.68 -20.51 -32.03
C GLY A 937 -85.59 -19.45 -32.01
N SER A 938 -85.67 -18.43 -32.88
CA SER A 938 -84.57 -17.49 -33.12
C SER A 938 -84.42 -16.42 -32.03
N LEU A 939 -83.24 -15.80 -32.02
CA LEU A 939 -82.90 -14.50 -31.42
C LEU A 939 -84.10 -13.53 -31.38
N HIS A 940 -84.23 -12.74 -30.31
CA HIS A 940 -84.05 -11.28 -30.40
C HIS A 940 -84.08 -10.55 -29.04
N TRP A 941 -82.96 -9.88 -28.73
CA TRP A 941 -82.89 -8.48 -28.25
C TRP A 941 -83.40 -8.04 -26.86
N TRP A 942 -82.46 -7.34 -26.20
CA TRP A 942 -82.59 -6.00 -25.57
C TRP A 942 -82.91 -5.83 -24.07
N LEU A 943 -81.90 -5.25 -23.41
CA LEU A 943 -81.94 -4.05 -22.55
C LEU A 943 -83.02 -3.91 -21.45
N TRP A 944 -82.47 -3.76 -20.23
CA TRP A 944 -82.84 -2.78 -19.19
C TRP A 944 -83.99 -3.05 -18.20
N LEU A 945 -83.70 -2.67 -16.94
CA LEU A 945 -84.61 -2.35 -15.82
C LEU A 945 -85.38 -3.51 -15.13
N GLY A 946 -84.74 -4.09 -14.11
CA GLY A 946 -85.42 -4.69 -12.96
C GLY A 946 -85.25 -3.82 -11.71
N LEU A 947 -86.34 -3.25 -11.17
CA LEU A 947 -86.30 -2.39 -9.97
C LEU A 947 -86.31 -3.19 -8.66
N GLY A 948 -85.52 -2.71 -7.71
CA GLY A 948 -85.13 -3.37 -6.47
C GLY A 948 -86.21 -3.87 -5.50
N TYR A 949 -85.76 -4.72 -4.58
CA TYR A 949 -86.55 -5.34 -3.54
C TYR A 949 -85.94 -5.07 -2.14
N LEU A 950 -86.76 -4.51 -1.25
CA LEU A 950 -86.65 -4.43 0.21
C LEU A 950 -85.37 -3.87 0.89
N VAL A 951 -85.45 -2.55 1.10
CA VAL A 951 -85.29 -1.84 2.40
C VAL A 951 -85.41 -2.71 3.68
N TYR A 952 -84.79 -2.21 4.77
CA TYR A 952 -84.91 -2.59 6.21
C TYR A 952 -83.97 -3.76 6.62
N ARG A 953 -82.86 -3.57 7.36
CA ARG A 953 -82.49 -2.70 8.52
C ARG A 953 -80.92 -2.67 8.64
N ARG A 954 -80.15 -1.95 9.49
CA ARG A 954 -80.19 -0.87 10.53
C ARG A 954 -78.69 -0.52 10.84
N ARG A 955 -78.23 0.57 11.49
CA ARG A 955 -78.78 1.88 11.91
C ARG A 955 -77.67 2.95 12.16
N CYS A 956 -77.40 3.80 11.16
CA CYS A 956 -77.16 5.26 11.26
C CYS A 956 -75.88 5.87 11.90
N GLN A 957 -75.39 6.91 11.17
CA GLN A 957 -74.89 8.23 11.62
C GLN A 957 -73.45 8.31 12.20
N THR A 958 -72.42 8.91 11.56
CA THR A 958 -72.25 10.02 10.56
C THR A 958 -72.15 11.45 11.15
N TYR A 959 -71.27 12.27 10.54
CA TYR A 959 -71.07 13.74 10.64
C TYR A 959 -70.00 14.35 11.59
N ALA A 960 -68.73 14.25 11.18
CA ALA A 960 -67.95 15.33 10.52
C ALA A 960 -67.52 16.66 11.22
N LYS A 961 -66.38 17.16 10.70
CA LYS A 961 -65.90 18.57 10.55
C LYS A 961 -65.18 19.25 11.74
N ARG A 962 -63.97 19.77 11.37
CA ARG A 962 -63.09 20.72 12.07
C ARG A 962 -62.38 20.13 13.31
N GLY A 963 -61.09 20.41 13.57
CA GLY A 963 -60.11 21.25 12.86
C GLY A 963 -59.47 22.31 13.77
N PHE A 964 -58.43 22.99 13.26
CA PHE A 964 -57.52 23.92 13.95
C PHE A 964 -56.44 23.28 14.87
N ARG A 965 -55.18 23.57 14.51
CA ARG A 965 -54.05 24.09 15.33
C ARG A 965 -53.72 23.45 16.70
N ALA A 966 -52.45 23.42 17.10
CA ALA A 966 -51.29 24.18 16.60
C ALA A 966 -50.19 23.28 16.03
#